data_AF-A0A8I2Z8V6-F1
#
_entry.id   AF-A0A8I2Z8V6-F1
#
_cell.length_a   1.000
_cell.length_b   1.000
_cell.length_c   1.000
_cell.angle_alpha   90.00
_cell.angle_beta   90.00
_cell.angle_gamma   90.00
#
_symmetry.space_group_name_H-M   'P 1'
#
loop_
_entity.id
_entity.type
_entity.pdbx_description
1 polymer ?
#
loop_
_entity_poly.entity_id
_entity_poly.type
_entity_poly.pdbx_seq_one_letter_code
_entity_poly.pdbx_strand_id
1 'polypeptide(L)'
;MSKDASHGIDQNLINGIIASNKSATMEVIRYSVAISLDVAKCARSLELSIFAGNLVQLRHVLRQFSKSPAEYPLSILKDAVATVDVFLVHVERALGSVQKENNAAGLEDGIMKIDNDLTADFYAMARNMLQTSSTVDCSPQTITKMEEAREQVVTVAGRLAAILIRCGTIRLSRCFKTSQRSKAGKHELFEGLPNQLGPLQSRYLHLFLANLDKELDLTDVGVSVLQLWLLSLTKPREDMLFEHQFALSLKKLKYPFLPAESDMLRHANYDMNCDMLRKTLVWMRTSLRTSSTPLQKKSNTSDYAAALKAVMQRIQNDLHDVSLTNDAQHTRYVQFVRRVVSLVKSHTTEIFQIPPFFYQVSKEYSPPVQDPHLQVDSIKSYGLRLNEGDSPAMPQLFYYMYNNFKQALLHGRLGHETRILAKGMKDDAILGFTLGTMLPVVLSASVMKPEAFVLFDTYCEAIRLRLDGVAARQMDQSREQIPTLIRAMMRWIRGVRCLNDGVLCVEHLHLFRKMVVLLAMLQPTLAAASYDASAPAAAAWSVMQQALSCWSEATENAASHLASSLADPYEDDVSAGLFQDVIVEDGFVGEDETLVASLARGTVTDFERNWLVTAELIVAQAPARATQAGQGLARPHWDMEELGQCLLRELQTWNAWWARCRAHMQDELIGEAEEMMFL
;
A
#
# COMPACT_ATOMS: atom_id res chain seq x y z
N MET A 1 -63.17 -60.78 14.59
CA MET A 1 -61.78 -60.50 15.03
C MET A 1 -61.44 -59.09 14.58
N SER A 2 -61.94 -58.11 15.32
CA SER A 2 -61.32 -57.35 16.43
C SER A 2 -60.15 -56.46 16.01
N LYS A 3 -60.32 -55.16 16.32
CA LYS A 3 -59.39 -54.03 16.16
C LYS A 3 -58.17 -54.12 17.12
N ASP A 4 -57.76 -55.32 17.52
CA ASP A 4 -56.76 -55.55 18.57
C ASP A 4 -55.35 -55.92 18.06
N ALA A 5 -55.13 -55.99 16.75
CA ALA A 5 -53.81 -56.31 16.19
C ALA A 5 -52.86 -55.10 16.05
N SER A 6 -53.31 -53.87 16.36
CA SER A 6 -52.54 -52.64 16.16
C SER A 6 -52.02 -51.98 17.45
N HIS A 7 -52.29 -52.55 18.63
CA HIS A 7 -51.74 -52.06 19.90
C HIS A 7 -50.47 -52.85 20.26
N GLY A 8 -49.32 -52.45 19.71
CA GLY A 8 -48.05 -53.06 20.11
C GLY A 8 -46.85 -52.81 19.20
N ILE A 9 -46.99 -52.09 18.09
CA ILE A 9 -45.81 -51.69 17.32
C ILE A 9 -45.22 -50.45 17.99
N ASP A 10 -44.17 -50.66 18.78
CA ASP A 10 -43.38 -49.59 19.39
C ASP A 10 -42.90 -48.63 18.27
N GLN A 11 -43.16 -47.34 18.45
CA GLN A 11 -42.74 -46.29 17.51
C GLN A 11 -41.22 -46.32 17.30
N ASN A 12 -40.46 -46.76 18.32
CA ASN A 12 -39.01 -46.94 18.21
C ASN A 12 -38.63 -48.07 17.25
N LEU A 13 -39.41 -49.15 17.20
CA LEU A 13 -39.20 -50.26 16.26
C LEU A 13 -39.48 -49.82 14.82
N ILE A 14 -40.56 -49.04 14.60
CA ILE A 14 -40.87 -48.46 13.28
C ILE A 14 -39.73 -47.53 12.83
N ASN A 15 -39.28 -46.65 13.70
CA ASN A 15 -38.18 -45.73 13.41
C ASN A 15 -36.87 -46.48 13.13
N GLY A 16 -36.60 -47.58 13.85
CA GLY A 16 -35.45 -48.44 13.62
C GLY A 16 -35.48 -49.15 12.26
N ILE A 17 -36.64 -49.71 11.87
CA ILE A 17 -36.81 -50.33 10.55
C ILE A 17 -36.68 -49.30 9.43
N ILE A 18 -37.27 -48.11 9.60
CA ILE A 18 -37.12 -47.00 8.63
C ILE A 18 -35.65 -46.60 8.49
N ALA A 19 -34.91 -46.46 9.60
CA ALA A 19 -33.50 -46.11 9.58
C ALA A 19 -32.64 -47.19 8.90
N SER A 20 -32.90 -48.46 9.19
CA SER A 20 -32.20 -49.59 8.55
C SER A 20 -32.45 -49.64 7.04
N ASN A 21 -33.71 -49.52 6.61
CA ASN A 21 -34.07 -49.50 5.19
C ASN A 21 -33.47 -48.28 4.47
N LYS A 22 -33.45 -47.11 5.13
CA LYS A 22 -32.82 -45.90 4.61
C LYS A 22 -31.31 -46.11 4.44
N SER A 23 -30.63 -46.70 5.42
CA SER A 23 -29.20 -47.01 5.37
C SER A 23 -28.88 -47.99 4.24
N ALA A 24 -29.61 -49.10 4.12
CA ALA A 24 -29.41 -50.09 3.06
C ALA A 24 -29.65 -49.47 1.67
N THR A 25 -30.67 -48.64 1.52
CA THR A 25 -30.95 -47.92 0.26
C THR A 25 -29.82 -46.96 -0.10
N MET A 26 -29.28 -46.22 0.88
CA MET A 26 -28.14 -45.31 0.66
C MET A 26 -26.89 -46.06 0.24
N GLU A 27 -26.64 -47.23 0.81
CA GLU A 27 -25.49 -48.06 0.45
C GLU A 27 -25.60 -48.58 -1.00
N VAL A 28 -26.79 -49.03 -1.40
CA VAL A 28 -27.05 -49.43 -2.80
C VAL A 28 -26.86 -48.24 -3.76
N ILE A 29 -27.36 -47.06 -3.41
CA ILE A 29 -27.15 -45.84 -4.22
C ILE A 29 -25.66 -45.53 -4.33
N ARG A 30 -24.92 -45.60 -3.22
CA ARG A 30 -23.47 -45.37 -3.20
C ARG A 30 -22.73 -46.32 -4.14
N TYR A 31 -22.96 -47.63 -4.02
CA TYR A 31 -22.33 -48.61 -4.89
C TYR A 31 -22.68 -48.39 -6.36
N SER A 32 -23.94 -48.04 -6.65
CA SER A 32 -24.36 -47.77 -8.02
C SER A 32 -23.66 -46.53 -8.61
N VAL A 33 -23.56 -45.42 -7.85
CA VAL A 33 -22.84 -44.22 -8.29
C VAL A 33 -21.34 -44.50 -8.47
N ALA A 34 -20.73 -45.27 -7.56
CA ALA A 34 -19.32 -45.64 -7.64
C ALA A 34 -19.02 -46.50 -8.88
N ILE A 35 -19.87 -47.49 -9.18
CA ILE A 35 -19.74 -48.31 -10.40
C ILE A 35 -19.88 -47.44 -11.65
N SER A 36 -20.86 -46.54 -11.68
CA SER A 36 -21.04 -45.59 -12.80
C SER A 36 -19.81 -44.69 -13.00
N LEU A 37 -19.19 -44.22 -11.91
CA LEU A 37 -17.93 -43.48 -11.97
C LEU A 37 -16.79 -44.30 -12.58
N ASP A 38 -16.62 -45.54 -12.13
CA ASP A 38 -15.54 -46.41 -12.60
C ASP A 38 -15.70 -46.77 -14.09
N VAL A 39 -16.93 -47.05 -14.52
CA VAL A 39 -17.22 -47.29 -15.95
C VAL A 39 -17.01 -46.01 -16.77
N ALA A 40 -17.42 -44.84 -16.24
CA ALA A 40 -17.20 -43.55 -16.91
C ALA A 40 -15.70 -43.23 -17.09
N LYS A 41 -14.85 -43.54 -16.11
CA LYS A 41 -13.38 -43.38 -16.23
C LYS A 41 -12.78 -44.26 -17.32
N CYS A 42 -13.35 -45.44 -17.58
CA CYS A 42 -12.90 -46.36 -18.62
C CYS A 42 -13.47 -46.03 -20.01
N ALA A 43 -14.41 -45.08 -20.13
CA ALA A 43 -15.03 -44.72 -21.39
C ALA A 43 -14.01 -44.09 -22.35
N ARG A 44 -14.04 -44.49 -23.63
CA ARG A 44 -13.11 -43.98 -24.66
C ARG A 44 -13.69 -42.84 -25.51
N SER A 45 -15.00 -42.64 -25.48
CA SER A 45 -15.71 -41.59 -26.22
C SER A 45 -16.63 -40.79 -25.29
N LEU A 46 -17.01 -39.58 -25.72
CA LEU A 46 -17.95 -38.73 -24.99
C LEU A 46 -19.31 -39.41 -24.81
N GLU A 47 -19.83 -40.05 -25.87
CA GLU A 47 -21.11 -40.76 -25.87
C GLU A 47 -21.15 -41.91 -24.86
N LEU A 48 -20.10 -42.73 -24.83
CA LEU A 48 -19.96 -43.83 -23.87
C LEU A 48 -19.84 -43.32 -22.44
N SER A 49 -19.17 -42.18 -22.26
CA SER A 49 -19.08 -41.52 -20.95
C SER A 49 -20.48 -41.09 -20.50
N ILE A 50 -21.19 -40.29 -21.30
CA ILE A 50 -22.56 -39.82 -20.99
C ILE A 50 -23.49 -40.99 -20.65
N PHE A 51 -23.42 -42.09 -21.40
CA PHE A 51 -24.18 -43.30 -21.12
C PHE A 51 -23.80 -43.94 -19.78
N ALA A 52 -22.49 -44.12 -19.53
CA ALA A 52 -21.96 -44.80 -18.34
C ALA A 52 -22.26 -44.09 -17.02
N GLY A 53 -22.14 -42.76 -16.98
CA GLY A 53 -22.38 -42.02 -15.74
C GLY A 53 -23.83 -41.61 -15.49
N ASN A 54 -24.79 -42.11 -16.28
CA ASN A 54 -26.22 -42.11 -15.96
C ASN A 54 -26.76 -40.77 -15.41
N LEU A 55 -27.01 -39.80 -16.30
CA LEU A 55 -27.46 -38.44 -15.92
C LEU A 55 -28.71 -38.43 -15.04
N VAL A 56 -29.63 -39.40 -15.21
CA VAL A 56 -30.84 -39.51 -14.38
C VAL A 56 -30.50 -39.80 -12.93
N GLN A 57 -29.55 -40.70 -12.69
CA GLN A 57 -29.04 -41.02 -11.36
C GLN A 57 -28.34 -39.82 -10.73
N LEU A 58 -27.43 -39.17 -11.46
CA LEU A 58 -26.71 -37.98 -10.96
C LEU A 58 -27.70 -36.88 -10.57
N ARG A 59 -28.69 -36.61 -11.43
CA ARG A 59 -29.75 -35.64 -11.17
C ARG A 59 -30.51 -35.94 -9.88
N HIS A 60 -30.85 -37.22 -9.65
CA HIS A 60 -31.54 -37.63 -8.43
C HIS A 60 -30.69 -37.38 -7.18
N VAL A 61 -29.40 -37.75 -7.22
CA VAL A 61 -28.47 -37.52 -6.10
C VAL A 61 -28.31 -36.03 -5.81
N LEU A 62 -28.05 -35.21 -6.83
CA LEU A 62 -27.84 -33.76 -6.68
C LEU A 62 -29.07 -33.06 -6.08
N ARG A 63 -30.29 -33.47 -6.47
CA ARG A 63 -31.54 -32.94 -5.90
C ARG A 63 -31.72 -33.23 -4.42
N GLN A 64 -31.10 -34.27 -3.88
CA GLN A 64 -31.19 -34.53 -2.44
C GLN A 64 -30.22 -33.65 -1.66
N PHE A 65 -29.11 -33.25 -2.26
CA PHE A 65 -28.16 -32.29 -1.68
C PHE A 65 -28.56 -30.82 -1.87
N SER A 66 -29.54 -30.51 -2.73
CA SER A 66 -30.12 -29.17 -2.82
C SER A 66 -31.17 -28.88 -1.74
N LYS A 67 -31.59 -29.90 -0.98
CA LYS A 67 -32.47 -29.76 0.20
C LYS A 67 -31.62 -29.56 1.46
N SER A 68 -32.11 -28.79 2.41
CA SER A 68 -31.48 -28.58 3.72
C SER A 68 -32.37 -29.16 4.83
N PRO A 69 -31.88 -30.10 5.67
CA PRO A 69 -30.57 -30.76 5.63
C PRO A 69 -30.48 -31.84 4.54
N ALA A 70 -29.27 -32.11 4.06
CA ALA A 70 -29.02 -33.16 3.07
C ALA A 70 -29.20 -34.55 3.71
N GLU A 71 -29.98 -35.42 3.06
CA GLU A 71 -30.25 -36.76 3.59
C GLU A 71 -29.12 -37.75 3.32
N TYR A 72 -28.27 -37.50 2.30
CA TYR A 72 -27.29 -38.46 1.80
C TYR A 72 -25.88 -38.22 2.37
N PRO A 73 -25.07 -39.27 2.55
CA PRO A 73 -23.69 -39.14 3.00
C PRO A 73 -22.81 -38.45 1.95
N LEU A 74 -21.87 -37.62 2.41
CA LEU A 74 -20.99 -36.80 1.57
C LEU A 74 -20.15 -37.63 0.57
N SER A 75 -19.86 -38.90 0.87
CA SER A 75 -19.16 -39.78 -0.07
C SER A 75 -19.92 -39.98 -1.38
N ILE A 76 -21.25 -40.10 -1.33
CA ILE A 76 -22.08 -40.24 -2.54
C ILE A 76 -21.99 -38.97 -3.39
N LEU A 77 -21.94 -37.80 -2.75
CA LEU A 77 -21.75 -36.54 -3.45
C LEU A 77 -20.38 -36.46 -4.11
N LYS A 78 -19.30 -36.82 -3.40
CA LYS A 78 -17.95 -36.83 -3.96
C LYS A 78 -17.86 -37.71 -5.20
N ASP A 79 -18.44 -38.91 -5.16
CA ASP A 79 -18.47 -39.83 -6.30
C ASP A 79 -19.31 -39.27 -7.46
N ALA A 80 -20.48 -38.70 -7.17
CA ALA A 80 -21.34 -38.09 -8.19
C ALA A 80 -20.67 -36.89 -8.88
N VAL A 81 -20.03 -36.00 -8.11
CA VAL A 81 -19.29 -34.84 -8.62
C VAL A 81 -18.07 -35.27 -9.42
N ALA A 82 -17.37 -36.34 -9.00
CA ALA A 82 -16.27 -36.92 -9.76
C ALA A 82 -16.74 -37.48 -11.12
N THR A 83 -17.94 -38.08 -11.18
CA THR A 83 -18.51 -38.56 -12.46
C THR A 83 -18.76 -37.40 -13.41
N VAL A 84 -19.30 -36.29 -12.91
CA VAL A 84 -19.44 -35.05 -13.70
C VAL A 84 -18.09 -34.56 -14.18
N ASP A 85 -17.07 -34.52 -13.31
CA ASP A 85 -15.73 -34.06 -13.66
C ASP A 85 -15.09 -34.89 -14.79
N VAL A 86 -15.23 -36.23 -14.74
CA VAL A 86 -14.80 -37.13 -15.81
C VAL A 86 -15.48 -36.77 -17.13
N PHE A 87 -16.77 -36.46 -17.11
CA PHE A 87 -17.48 -36.01 -18.31
C PHE A 87 -16.92 -34.71 -18.88
N LEU A 88 -16.66 -33.72 -18.03
CA LEU A 88 -16.07 -32.46 -18.48
C LEU A 88 -14.69 -32.67 -19.12
N VAL A 89 -13.87 -33.58 -18.59
CA VAL A 89 -12.58 -33.97 -19.22
C VAL A 89 -12.80 -34.55 -20.64
N HIS A 90 -13.82 -35.38 -20.85
CA HIS A 90 -14.12 -35.91 -22.18
C HIS A 90 -14.66 -34.83 -23.13
N VAL A 91 -15.50 -33.91 -22.64
CA VAL A 91 -16.00 -32.77 -23.42
C VAL A 91 -14.87 -31.83 -23.82
N GLU A 92 -13.96 -31.50 -22.91
CA GLU A 92 -12.77 -30.67 -23.19
C GLU A 92 -11.86 -31.31 -24.25
N ARG A 93 -11.62 -32.62 -24.15
CA ARG A 93 -10.85 -33.37 -25.14
C ARG A 93 -11.51 -33.33 -26.52
N ALA A 94 -12.84 -33.51 -26.57
CA ALA A 94 -13.61 -33.43 -27.80
C ALA A 94 -13.63 -32.00 -28.39
N LEU A 95 -13.77 -30.97 -27.57
CA LEU A 95 -13.66 -29.56 -27.97
C LEU A 95 -12.27 -29.24 -28.58
N GLY A 96 -11.21 -29.85 -28.06
CA GLY A 96 -9.86 -29.74 -28.61
C GLY A 96 -9.68 -30.46 -29.95
N SER A 97 -10.37 -31.59 -30.17
CA SER A 97 -10.30 -32.36 -31.43
C SER A 97 -11.21 -31.81 -32.53
N VAL A 98 -12.35 -31.20 -32.20
CA VAL A 98 -13.27 -30.60 -33.18
C VAL A 98 -12.64 -29.40 -33.91
N GLN A 99 -11.64 -28.75 -33.32
CA GLN A 99 -10.79 -27.77 -34.02
C GLN A 99 -9.89 -28.40 -35.10
N LYS A 100 -9.82 -29.74 -35.19
CA LYS A 100 -9.00 -30.51 -36.15
C LYS A 100 -9.81 -31.44 -37.04
N GLU A 101 -10.98 -31.94 -36.60
CA GLU A 101 -11.81 -32.92 -37.33
C GLU A 101 -13.32 -32.59 -37.19
N ASN A 102 -14.11 -32.82 -38.24
CA ASN A 102 -15.54 -32.43 -38.39
C ASN A 102 -16.55 -33.23 -37.51
N ASN A 103 -16.25 -33.53 -36.25
CA ASN A 103 -17.14 -34.24 -35.32
C ASN A 103 -17.98 -33.29 -34.42
N ALA A 104 -18.59 -32.25 -35.00
CA ALA A 104 -19.29 -31.20 -34.24
C ALA A 104 -20.66 -31.64 -33.66
N ALA A 105 -21.42 -32.49 -34.37
CA ALA A 105 -22.80 -32.81 -34.00
C ALA A 105 -22.95 -33.61 -32.70
N GLY A 106 -22.09 -34.62 -32.47
CA GLY A 106 -22.13 -35.42 -31.22
C GLY A 106 -21.67 -34.64 -29.99
N LEU A 107 -20.81 -33.63 -30.19
CA LEU A 107 -20.36 -32.73 -29.13
C LEU A 107 -21.48 -31.76 -28.71
N GLU A 108 -22.17 -31.17 -29.67
CA GLU A 108 -23.28 -30.25 -29.43
C GLU A 108 -24.45 -30.94 -28.72
N ASP A 109 -24.84 -32.15 -29.16
CA ASP A 109 -25.86 -32.96 -28.48
C ASP A 109 -25.45 -33.33 -27.03
N GLY A 110 -24.17 -33.66 -26.82
CA GLY A 110 -23.64 -33.95 -25.48
C GLY A 110 -23.70 -32.74 -24.54
N ILE A 111 -23.34 -31.55 -25.02
CA ILE A 111 -23.40 -30.31 -24.24
C ILE A 111 -24.85 -29.94 -23.93
N MET A 112 -25.75 -30.03 -24.91
CA MET A 112 -27.18 -29.73 -24.73
C MET A 112 -27.84 -30.68 -23.72
N LYS A 113 -27.49 -31.97 -23.74
CA LYS A 113 -27.97 -32.94 -22.75
C LYS A 113 -27.51 -32.59 -21.33
N ILE A 114 -26.22 -32.27 -21.16
CA ILE A 114 -25.70 -31.85 -19.84
C ILE A 114 -26.43 -30.59 -19.37
N ASP A 115 -26.59 -29.62 -20.25
CA ASP A 115 -27.25 -28.38 -19.89
C ASP A 115 -28.70 -28.59 -19.45
N ASN A 116 -29.48 -29.32 -20.23
CA ASN A 116 -30.91 -29.53 -19.95
C ASN A 116 -31.16 -30.45 -18.77
N ASP A 117 -30.37 -31.51 -18.62
CA ASP A 117 -30.69 -32.57 -17.67
C ASP A 117 -29.97 -32.44 -16.34
N LEU A 118 -28.80 -31.78 -16.27
CA LEU A 118 -27.95 -31.83 -15.09
C LEU A 118 -27.68 -30.45 -14.45
N THR A 119 -27.44 -29.42 -15.26
CA THR A 119 -26.90 -28.13 -14.80
C THR A 119 -27.75 -27.48 -13.71
N ALA A 120 -29.08 -27.46 -13.85
CA ALA A 120 -29.98 -26.84 -12.88
C ALA A 120 -29.85 -27.46 -11.47
N ASP A 121 -29.82 -28.78 -11.41
CA ASP A 121 -29.76 -29.54 -10.16
C ASP A 121 -28.35 -29.51 -9.56
N PHE A 122 -27.30 -29.50 -10.41
CA PHE A 122 -25.92 -29.33 -9.98
C PHE A 122 -25.67 -27.96 -9.32
N TYR A 123 -26.04 -26.86 -9.97
CA TYR A 123 -25.85 -25.52 -9.41
C TYR A 123 -26.74 -25.28 -8.18
N ALA A 124 -27.95 -25.84 -8.12
CA ALA A 124 -28.79 -25.78 -6.92
C ALA A 124 -28.13 -26.48 -5.72
N MET A 125 -27.52 -27.65 -5.93
CA MET A 125 -26.72 -28.37 -4.93
C MET A 125 -25.51 -27.53 -4.49
N ALA A 126 -24.73 -27.03 -5.46
CA ALA A 126 -23.52 -26.27 -5.19
C ALA A 126 -23.81 -24.99 -4.39
N ARG A 127 -24.88 -24.26 -4.74
CA ARG A 127 -25.36 -23.10 -3.96
C ARG A 127 -25.67 -23.46 -2.52
N ASN A 128 -26.45 -24.52 -2.29
CA ASN A 128 -26.82 -24.95 -0.94
C ASN A 128 -25.56 -25.23 -0.09
N MET A 129 -24.54 -25.90 -0.66
CA MET A 129 -23.27 -26.17 0.02
C MET A 129 -22.48 -24.91 0.38
N LEU A 130 -22.56 -23.86 -0.45
CA LEU A 130 -21.93 -22.56 -0.22
C LEU A 130 -22.74 -21.64 0.72
N GLN A 131 -23.97 -22.01 1.06
CA GLN A 131 -24.83 -21.30 2.01
C GLN A 131 -24.80 -21.92 3.41
N THR A 132 -24.75 -23.26 3.50
CA THR A 132 -24.70 -23.96 4.80
C THR A 132 -23.34 -23.76 5.47
N SER A 133 -23.29 -23.09 6.62
CA SER A 133 -22.07 -22.99 7.42
C SER A 133 -21.82 -24.28 8.20
N SER A 134 -20.54 -24.64 8.39
CA SER A 134 -20.13 -25.71 9.30
C SER A 134 -20.15 -25.19 10.74
N THR A 135 -21.30 -25.17 11.41
CA THR A 135 -21.38 -24.65 12.79
C THR A 135 -21.54 -25.74 13.86
N VAL A 136 -20.61 -25.64 14.82
CA VAL A 136 -20.56 -26.03 16.26
C VAL A 136 -20.57 -27.51 16.66
N ASP A 137 -21.30 -28.42 16.02
CA ASP A 137 -21.42 -29.82 16.52
C ASP A 137 -20.68 -30.89 15.71
N CYS A 138 -19.86 -30.48 14.72
CA CYS A 138 -19.16 -31.41 13.83
C CYS A 138 -17.73 -31.71 14.29
N SER A 139 -17.33 -32.99 14.21
CA SER A 139 -15.93 -33.38 14.44
C SER A 139 -14.98 -32.69 13.46
N PRO A 140 -13.70 -32.43 13.83
CA PRO A 140 -12.72 -31.79 12.95
C PRO A 140 -12.57 -32.52 11.59
N GLN A 141 -12.61 -33.85 11.60
CA GLN A 141 -12.53 -34.66 10.38
C GLN A 141 -13.73 -34.46 9.45
N THR A 142 -14.92 -34.23 10.00
CA THR A 142 -16.14 -33.95 9.22
C THR A 142 -16.04 -32.58 8.55
N ILE A 143 -15.48 -31.59 9.25
CA ILE A 143 -15.26 -30.24 8.72
C ILE A 143 -14.30 -30.29 7.54
N THR A 144 -13.13 -30.94 7.68
CA THR A 144 -12.14 -31.08 6.60
C THR A 144 -12.74 -31.79 5.38
N LYS A 145 -13.47 -32.89 5.58
CA LYS A 145 -14.12 -33.61 4.47
C LYS A 145 -15.15 -32.76 3.73
N MET A 146 -15.86 -31.88 4.46
CA MET A 146 -16.83 -30.97 3.87
C MET A 146 -16.17 -29.82 3.11
N GLU A 147 -15.05 -29.29 3.61
CA GLU A 147 -14.26 -28.28 2.90
C GLU A 147 -13.68 -28.85 1.59
N GLU A 148 -13.09 -30.05 1.62
CA GLU A 148 -12.63 -30.75 0.41
C GLU A 148 -13.77 -30.97 -0.61
N ALA A 149 -14.96 -31.33 -0.14
CA ALA A 149 -16.11 -31.52 -1.01
C ALA A 149 -16.57 -30.19 -1.64
N ARG A 150 -16.56 -29.09 -0.88
CA ARG A 150 -16.84 -27.75 -1.42
C ARG A 150 -15.83 -27.36 -2.49
N GLU A 151 -14.54 -27.57 -2.24
CA GLU A 151 -13.48 -27.30 -3.21
C GLU A 151 -13.68 -28.07 -4.52
N GLN A 152 -13.98 -29.37 -4.42
CA GLN A 152 -14.25 -30.20 -5.59
C GLN A 152 -15.50 -29.71 -6.35
N VAL A 153 -16.60 -29.41 -5.64
CA VAL A 153 -17.83 -28.91 -6.25
C VAL A 153 -17.62 -27.59 -6.98
N VAL A 154 -16.90 -26.64 -6.36
CA VAL A 154 -16.61 -25.33 -6.95
C VAL A 154 -15.69 -25.45 -8.17
N THR A 155 -14.70 -26.35 -8.11
CA THR A 155 -13.79 -26.63 -9.24
C THR A 155 -14.58 -27.17 -10.44
N VAL A 156 -15.43 -28.18 -10.22
CA VAL A 156 -16.28 -28.76 -11.27
C VAL A 156 -17.30 -27.74 -11.79
N ALA A 157 -17.87 -26.89 -10.91
CA ALA A 157 -18.75 -25.79 -11.31
C ALA A 157 -18.04 -24.80 -12.24
N GLY A 158 -16.81 -24.40 -11.90
CA GLY A 158 -16.00 -23.49 -12.73
C GLY A 158 -15.71 -24.08 -14.11
N ARG A 159 -15.32 -25.35 -14.19
CA ARG A 159 -15.08 -26.04 -15.46
C ARG A 159 -16.35 -26.19 -16.30
N LEU A 160 -17.48 -26.54 -15.67
CA LEU A 160 -18.77 -26.64 -16.34
C LEU A 160 -19.19 -25.27 -16.91
N ALA A 161 -19.04 -24.19 -16.13
CA ALA A 161 -19.28 -22.83 -16.61
C ALA A 161 -18.38 -22.48 -17.80
N ALA A 162 -17.08 -22.79 -17.72
CA ALA A 162 -16.12 -22.52 -18.80
C ALA A 162 -16.55 -23.19 -20.10
N ILE A 163 -16.94 -24.47 -20.05
CA ILE A 163 -17.44 -25.21 -21.22
C ILE A 163 -18.70 -24.56 -21.80
N LEU A 164 -19.69 -24.24 -20.95
CA LEU A 164 -20.94 -23.64 -21.41
C LEU A 164 -20.74 -22.23 -21.98
N ILE A 165 -19.80 -21.44 -21.45
CA ILE A 165 -19.43 -20.12 -21.99
C ILE A 165 -18.72 -20.27 -23.33
N ARG A 166 -17.73 -21.17 -23.41
CA ARG A 166 -16.97 -21.46 -24.63
C ARG A 166 -17.87 -21.91 -25.79
N CYS A 167 -18.94 -22.63 -25.47
CA CYS A 167 -19.95 -23.10 -26.43
C CYS A 167 -21.06 -22.07 -26.69
N GLY A 168 -21.01 -20.89 -26.06
CA GLY A 168 -21.98 -19.81 -26.25
C GLY A 168 -23.36 -20.05 -25.62
N THR A 169 -23.52 -21.09 -24.80
CA THR A 169 -24.79 -21.45 -24.15
C THR A 169 -25.17 -20.45 -23.06
N ILE A 170 -24.19 -19.94 -22.32
CA ILE A 170 -24.38 -18.95 -21.26
C ILE A 170 -23.35 -17.83 -21.31
N ARG A 171 -23.62 -16.74 -20.59
CA ARG A 171 -22.62 -15.73 -20.24
C ARG A 171 -22.27 -15.81 -18.76
N LEU A 172 -21.10 -15.30 -18.38
CA LEU A 172 -20.59 -15.41 -17.00
C LEU A 172 -21.52 -14.75 -15.96
N SER A 173 -22.18 -13.64 -16.31
CA SER A 173 -23.19 -12.98 -15.48
C SER A 173 -24.32 -13.90 -15.01
N ARG A 174 -24.63 -14.98 -15.73
CA ARG A 174 -25.66 -15.96 -15.33
C ARG A 174 -25.26 -16.80 -14.12
N CYS A 175 -23.97 -16.84 -13.77
CA CYS A 175 -23.47 -17.51 -12.58
C CYS A 175 -23.67 -16.67 -11.30
N PHE A 176 -24.03 -15.39 -11.44
CA PHE A 176 -24.25 -14.46 -10.34
C PHE A 176 -25.71 -14.03 -10.28
N LYS A 177 -26.24 -13.93 -9.06
CA LYS A 177 -27.58 -13.37 -8.84
C LYS A 177 -27.53 -11.85 -9.04
N THR A 178 -28.18 -11.37 -10.10
CA THR A 178 -28.20 -9.94 -10.45
C THR A 178 -29.39 -9.17 -9.88
N SER A 179 -30.45 -9.87 -9.43
CA SER A 179 -31.63 -9.25 -8.80
C SER A 179 -32.07 -10.01 -7.57
N GLN A 180 -32.24 -9.30 -6.44
CA GLN A 180 -32.74 -9.91 -5.21
C GLN A 180 -34.18 -10.41 -5.32
N ARG A 181 -34.97 -9.90 -6.28
CA ARG A 181 -36.38 -10.27 -6.49
C ARG A 181 -36.57 -11.44 -7.45
N SER A 182 -35.55 -11.88 -8.19
CA SER A 182 -35.68 -13.00 -9.12
C SER A 182 -35.45 -14.34 -8.42
N LYS A 183 -36.24 -15.34 -8.83
CA LYS A 183 -35.99 -16.75 -8.50
C LYS A 183 -34.59 -17.14 -9.00
N ALA A 184 -33.88 -17.95 -8.22
CA ALA A 184 -32.52 -18.37 -8.54
C ALA A 184 -32.44 -18.98 -9.94
N GLY A 185 -31.48 -18.51 -10.73
CA GLY A 185 -31.27 -18.97 -12.10
C GLY A 185 -30.79 -20.42 -12.21
N LYS A 186 -30.95 -21.01 -13.40
CA LYS A 186 -30.48 -22.37 -13.74
C LYS A 186 -28.97 -22.56 -13.49
N HIS A 187 -28.17 -21.52 -13.73
CA HIS A 187 -26.70 -21.56 -13.66
C HIS A 187 -26.13 -20.74 -12.49
N GLU A 188 -27.00 -20.17 -11.66
CA GLU A 188 -26.59 -19.26 -10.59
C GLU A 188 -25.82 -20.05 -9.52
N LEU A 189 -24.60 -19.62 -9.18
CA LEU A 189 -23.79 -20.20 -8.10
C LEU A 189 -23.65 -19.26 -6.91
N PHE A 190 -23.66 -17.96 -7.17
CA PHE A 190 -23.41 -16.93 -6.17
C PHE A 190 -24.63 -16.02 -5.95
N GLU A 191 -24.89 -15.65 -4.70
CA GLU A 191 -26.10 -14.91 -4.30
C GLU A 191 -26.05 -13.39 -4.54
N GLY A 192 -24.96 -12.90 -5.14
CA GLY A 192 -24.80 -11.50 -5.50
C GLY A 192 -23.63 -11.30 -6.44
N LEU A 193 -23.29 -10.03 -6.69
CA LEU A 193 -22.07 -9.68 -7.42
C LEU A 193 -20.82 -9.95 -6.55
N PRO A 194 -19.63 -10.11 -7.18
CA PRO A 194 -18.39 -10.40 -6.46
C PRO A 194 -18.07 -9.54 -5.24
N ASN A 195 -18.40 -8.25 -5.26
CA ASN A 195 -18.18 -7.31 -4.16
C ASN A 195 -19.21 -7.42 -3.01
N GLN A 196 -20.30 -8.16 -3.21
CA GLN A 196 -21.44 -8.28 -2.30
C GLN A 196 -21.60 -9.67 -1.69
N LEU A 197 -20.71 -10.62 -2.01
CA LEU A 197 -20.82 -12.01 -1.56
C LEU A 197 -20.59 -12.16 -0.05
N GLY A 198 -21.28 -13.07 0.64
CA GLY A 198 -20.95 -13.41 2.02
C GLY A 198 -19.52 -13.99 2.16
N PRO A 199 -18.94 -14.04 3.38
CA PRO A 199 -17.58 -14.52 3.61
C PRO A 199 -17.30 -15.89 2.98
N LEU A 200 -18.19 -16.86 3.20
CA LEU A 200 -18.05 -18.23 2.68
C LEU A 200 -18.07 -18.28 1.14
N GLN A 201 -18.96 -17.53 0.49
CA GLN A 201 -19.02 -17.47 -0.98
C GLN A 201 -17.81 -16.72 -1.56
N SER A 202 -17.36 -15.65 -0.90
CA SER A 202 -16.17 -14.88 -1.27
C SER A 202 -14.88 -15.71 -1.17
N ARG A 203 -14.80 -16.62 -0.19
CA ARG A 203 -13.69 -17.58 -0.05
C ARG A 203 -13.51 -18.43 -1.30
N TYR A 204 -14.59 -18.98 -1.86
CA TYR A 204 -14.55 -19.89 -3.02
C TYR A 204 -14.65 -19.22 -4.39
N LEU A 205 -14.98 -17.93 -4.46
CA LEU A 205 -15.08 -17.19 -5.72
C LEU A 205 -13.82 -17.30 -6.57
N HIS A 206 -12.64 -17.13 -5.97
CA HIS A 206 -11.37 -17.11 -6.69
C HIS A 206 -10.99 -18.49 -7.25
N LEU A 207 -11.40 -19.58 -6.57
CA LEU A 207 -11.27 -20.94 -7.09
C LEU A 207 -12.15 -21.15 -8.32
N PHE A 208 -13.42 -20.71 -8.26
CA PHE A 208 -14.32 -20.77 -9.40
C PHE A 208 -13.74 -20.04 -10.62
N LEU A 209 -13.26 -18.80 -10.42
CA LEU A 209 -12.69 -17.99 -11.49
C LEU A 209 -11.38 -18.54 -12.05
N ALA A 210 -10.54 -19.15 -11.22
CA ALA A 210 -9.30 -19.79 -11.68
C ALA A 210 -9.55 -20.97 -12.64
N ASN A 211 -10.74 -21.58 -12.58
CA ASN A 211 -11.14 -22.68 -13.44
C ASN A 211 -11.85 -22.24 -14.74
N LEU A 212 -12.08 -20.94 -14.95
CA LEU A 212 -12.61 -20.42 -16.22
C LEU A 212 -11.54 -20.32 -17.33
N ASP A 213 -10.25 -20.30 -16.94
CA ASP A 213 -9.10 -20.15 -17.84
C ASP A 213 -9.31 -19.02 -18.88
N LYS A 214 -9.37 -19.33 -20.18
CA LYS A 214 -9.51 -18.35 -21.27
C LYS A 214 -10.89 -17.69 -21.37
N GLU A 215 -11.90 -18.24 -20.71
CA GLU A 215 -13.29 -17.78 -20.79
C GLU A 215 -13.61 -16.70 -19.74
N LEU A 216 -12.59 -16.16 -19.07
CA LEU A 216 -12.73 -15.08 -18.09
C LEU A 216 -13.00 -13.73 -18.79
N ASP A 217 -14.23 -13.54 -19.24
CA ASP A 217 -14.77 -12.24 -19.66
C ASP A 217 -15.78 -11.74 -18.62
N LEU A 218 -15.47 -10.60 -18.00
CA LEU A 218 -16.28 -10.00 -16.92
C LEU A 218 -17.04 -8.75 -17.38
N THR A 219 -17.01 -8.44 -18.69
CA THR A 219 -17.70 -7.26 -19.24
C THR A 219 -19.20 -7.29 -18.95
N ASP A 220 -19.81 -8.47 -18.93
CA ASP A 220 -21.23 -8.68 -18.66
C ASP A 220 -21.58 -8.71 -17.16
N VAL A 221 -20.60 -9.00 -16.29
CA VAL A 221 -20.73 -8.96 -14.82
C VAL A 221 -20.64 -7.53 -14.29
N GLY A 222 -19.98 -6.62 -15.04
CA GLY A 222 -19.80 -5.22 -14.64
C GLY A 222 -18.70 -5.03 -13.59
N VAL A 223 -17.74 -5.95 -13.52
CA VAL A 223 -16.61 -5.93 -12.58
C VAL A 223 -15.31 -6.13 -13.35
N SER A 224 -14.26 -5.37 -13.03
CA SER A 224 -12.96 -5.56 -13.70
C SER A 224 -12.15 -6.69 -13.07
N VAL A 225 -11.30 -7.34 -13.87
CA VAL A 225 -10.35 -8.36 -13.37
C VAL A 225 -9.44 -7.78 -12.28
N LEU A 226 -9.02 -6.53 -12.45
CA LEU A 226 -8.23 -5.79 -11.46
C LEU A 226 -8.98 -5.68 -10.12
N GLN A 227 -10.27 -5.35 -10.16
CA GLN A 227 -11.10 -5.29 -8.95
C GLN A 227 -11.16 -6.64 -8.24
N LEU A 228 -11.35 -7.75 -8.97
CA LEU A 228 -11.38 -9.09 -8.38
C LEU A 228 -10.02 -9.51 -7.78
N TRP A 229 -8.94 -9.13 -8.44
CA TRP A 229 -7.59 -9.33 -7.94
C TRP A 229 -7.36 -8.57 -6.64
N LEU A 230 -7.70 -7.28 -6.57
CA LEU A 230 -7.58 -6.48 -5.35
C LEU A 230 -8.47 -7.00 -4.21
N LEU A 231 -9.69 -7.44 -4.53
CA LEU A 231 -10.59 -8.09 -3.56
C LEU A 231 -10.01 -9.40 -3.02
N SER A 232 -9.27 -10.15 -3.83
CA SER A 232 -8.59 -11.38 -3.40
C SER A 232 -7.53 -11.11 -2.32
N LEU A 233 -6.81 -10.01 -2.46
CA LEU A 233 -5.67 -9.68 -1.60
C LEU A 233 -6.07 -9.12 -0.23
N THR A 234 -7.32 -8.65 -0.06
CA THR A 234 -7.72 -7.79 1.07
C THR A 234 -8.68 -8.45 2.07
N LYS A 235 -8.90 -9.76 1.97
CA LYS A 235 -9.83 -10.53 2.82
C LYS A 235 -9.32 -10.79 4.26
N PRO A 236 -10.17 -11.26 5.18
CA PRO A 236 -9.73 -11.87 6.43
C PRO A 236 -8.88 -13.12 6.18
N ARG A 237 -7.95 -13.44 7.10
CA ARG A 237 -6.94 -14.51 6.92
C ARG A 237 -7.57 -15.90 6.73
N GLU A 238 -8.69 -16.17 7.39
CA GLU A 238 -9.36 -17.47 7.32
C GLU A 238 -10.05 -17.71 5.97
N ASP A 239 -10.30 -16.64 5.21
CA ASP A 239 -10.91 -16.70 3.88
C ASP A 239 -9.88 -16.68 2.74
N MET A 240 -8.58 -16.57 3.06
CA MET A 240 -7.48 -16.56 2.10
C MET A 240 -6.97 -17.99 1.85
N LEU A 241 -7.35 -18.58 0.73
CA LEU A 241 -6.92 -19.94 0.34
C LEU A 241 -6.54 -20.08 -1.14
N PHE A 242 -7.30 -19.46 -2.04
CA PHE A 242 -7.20 -19.72 -3.48
C PHE A 242 -6.61 -18.56 -4.27
N GLU A 243 -6.06 -17.55 -3.60
CA GLU A 243 -5.43 -16.37 -4.22
C GLU A 243 -4.28 -16.78 -5.14
N HIS A 244 -3.48 -17.77 -4.73
CA HIS A 244 -2.37 -18.28 -5.53
C HIS A 244 -2.85 -18.93 -6.83
N GLN A 245 -3.88 -19.78 -6.76
CA GLN A 245 -4.43 -20.44 -7.95
C GLN A 245 -5.01 -19.42 -8.93
N PHE A 246 -5.71 -18.40 -8.40
CA PHE A 246 -6.22 -17.32 -9.21
C PHE A 246 -5.09 -16.50 -9.85
N ALA A 247 -4.04 -16.16 -9.10
CA ALA A 247 -2.87 -15.46 -9.63
C ALA A 247 -2.20 -16.23 -10.79
N LEU A 248 -2.05 -17.55 -10.65
CA LEU A 248 -1.52 -18.40 -11.72
C LEU A 248 -2.40 -18.37 -12.97
N SER A 249 -3.72 -18.40 -12.80
CA SER A 249 -4.67 -18.29 -13.92
C SER A 249 -4.54 -16.94 -14.63
N LEU A 250 -4.55 -15.84 -13.87
CA LEU A 250 -4.40 -14.50 -14.44
C LEU A 250 -3.04 -14.32 -15.15
N LYS A 251 -1.98 -14.98 -14.67
CA LYS A 251 -0.67 -14.95 -15.32
C LYS A 251 -0.68 -15.66 -16.66
N LYS A 252 -1.35 -16.82 -16.77
CA LYS A 252 -1.54 -17.51 -18.07
C LYS A 252 -2.24 -16.59 -19.09
N LEU A 253 -3.17 -15.76 -18.61
CA LEU A 253 -3.89 -14.76 -19.41
C LEU A 253 -3.07 -13.48 -19.67
N LYS A 254 -1.82 -13.40 -19.20
CA LYS A 254 -0.89 -12.29 -19.41
C LYS A 254 -1.38 -10.93 -18.91
N TYR A 255 -2.10 -10.91 -17.78
CA TYR A 255 -2.46 -9.63 -17.15
C TYR A 255 -1.20 -8.90 -16.63
N PRO A 256 -1.03 -7.60 -16.95
CA PRO A 256 0.23 -6.88 -16.75
C PRO A 256 0.49 -6.44 -15.30
N PHE A 257 -0.52 -6.50 -14.43
CA PHE A 257 -0.44 -6.05 -13.03
C PHE A 257 0.04 -7.13 -12.05
N LEU A 258 0.38 -8.33 -12.55
CA LEU A 258 0.86 -9.44 -11.74
C LEU A 258 2.40 -9.45 -11.68
N PRO A 259 2.99 -9.82 -10.54
CA PRO A 259 4.43 -9.90 -10.39
C PRO A 259 5.04 -11.19 -10.93
N ALA A 260 6.38 -11.27 -10.87
CA ALA A 260 7.15 -12.41 -11.35
C ALA A 260 6.86 -13.71 -10.57
N GLU A 261 7.12 -14.85 -11.21
CA GLU A 261 6.76 -16.20 -10.72
C GLU A 261 7.40 -16.56 -9.37
N SER A 262 8.63 -16.09 -9.14
CA SER A 262 9.39 -16.32 -7.90
C SER A 262 8.72 -15.74 -6.66
N ASP A 263 7.91 -14.70 -6.82
CA ASP A 263 7.24 -14.04 -5.70
C ASP A 263 6.01 -14.82 -5.24
N MET A 264 5.35 -15.61 -6.09
CA MET A 264 4.01 -16.16 -5.81
C MET A 264 4.00 -17.41 -4.91
N LEU A 265 5.14 -17.92 -4.45
CA LEU A 265 5.33 -19.36 -4.14
C LEU A 265 5.11 -19.85 -2.70
N ARG A 266 4.62 -19.07 -1.74
CA ARG A 266 4.41 -19.57 -0.36
C ARG A 266 3.14 -19.02 0.26
N HIS A 267 2.36 -19.92 0.88
CA HIS A 267 1.15 -19.73 1.70
C HIS A 267 0.69 -18.27 1.87
N ALA A 268 -0.52 -17.95 1.41
CA ALA A 268 -1.12 -16.62 1.54
C ALA A 268 -0.99 -16.11 2.99
N ASN A 269 -0.22 -15.04 3.16
CA ASN A 269 -0.09 -14.33 4.41
C ASN A 269 -0.27 -12.83 4.14
N TYR A 270 -0.54 -12.07 5.20
CA TYR A 270 -0.79 -10.64 5.08
C TYR A 270 0.42 -9.86 4.54
N ASP A 271 1.65 -10.29 4.81
CA ASP A 271 2.85 -9.63 4.29
C ASP A 271 2.95 -9.77 2.77
N MET A 272 2.81 -11.00 2.29
CA MET A 272 2.81 -11.37 0.89
C MET A 272 1.70 -10.63 0.12
N ASN A 273 0.49 -10.60 0.68
CA ASN A 273 -0.63 -9.91 0.04
C ASN A 273 -0.44 -8.39 0.04
N CYS A 274 0.15 -7.80 1.09
CA CYS A 274 0.54 -6.40 1.08
C CYS A 274 1.60 -6.11 0.00
N ASP A 275 2.56 -7.01 -0.21
CA ASP A 275 3.58 -6.84 -1.23
C ASP A 275 3.00 -6.97 -2.65
N MET A 276 2.11 -7.94 -2.88
CA MET A 276 1.36 -8.05 -4.15
C MET A 276 0.51 -6.81 -4.40
N LEU A 277 -0.22 -6.35 -3.38
CA LEU A 277 -1.03 -5.14 -3.45
C LEU A 277 -0.14 -3.95 -3.81
N ARG A 278 1.00 -3.76 -3.14
CA ARG A 278 1.96 -2.68 -3.45
C ARG A 278 2.37 -2.72 -4.91
N LYS A 279 2.75 -3.88 -5.44
CA LYS A 279 3.16 -4.04 -6.85
C LYS A 279 2.03 -3.69 -7.81
N THR A 280 0.81 -4.14 -7.53
CA THR A 280 -0.38 -3.78 -8.33
C THR A 280 -0.68 -2.28 -8.27
N LEU A 281 -0.60 -1.64 -7.11
CA LEU A 281 -0.83 -0.19 -6.98
C LEU A 281 0.26 0.64 -7.69
N VAL A 282 1.52 0.19 -7.62
CA VAL A 282 2.61 0.78 -8.41
C VAL A 282 2.32 0.69 -9.90
N TRP A 283 1.88 -0.48 -10.38
CA TRP A 283 1.47 -0.65 -11.79
C TRP A 283 0.31 0.26 -12.18
N MET A 284 -0.73 0.40 -11.34
CA MET A 284 -1.86 1.31 -11.65
C MET A 284 -1.37 2.74 -11.85
N ARG A 285 -0.51 3.22 -10.96
CA ARG A 285 0.07 4.56 -11.03
C ARG A 285 0.96 4.76 -12.26
N THR A 286 1.88 3.83 -12.55
CA THR A 286 2.78 3.94 -13.70
C THR A 286 2.02 3.80 -15.03
N SER A 287 1.03 2.91 -15.11
CA SER A 287 0.16 2.75 -16.28
C SER A 287 -0.66 3.99 -16.62
N LEU A 288 -1.09 4.79 -15.62
CA LEU A 288 -1.77 6.06 -15.89
C LEU A 288 -0.85 7.13 -16.49
N ARG A 289 0.46 7.04 -16.23
CA ARG A 289 1.44 8.00 -16.74
C ARG A 289 1.94 7.66 -18.11
N THR A 290 2.09 6.38 -18.42
CA THR A 290 2.44 5.89 -19.76
C THR A 290 1.25 5.85 -20.73
N SER A 291 0.04 6.15 -20.25
CA SER A 291 -1.18 6.22 -21.07
C SER A 291 -1.04 7.29 -22.17
N SER A 292 -1.20 6.87 -23.42
CA SER A 292 -0.86 7.67 -24.60
C SER A 292 -1.83 8.83 -24.86
N THR A 293 -3.06 8.78 -24.33
CA THR A 293 -4.08 9.81 -24.54
C THR A 293 -4.76 10.28 -23.24
N PRO A 294 -5.11 11.58 -23.12
CA PRO A 294 -5.82 12.10 -21.94
C PRO A 294 -7.18 11.44 -21.68
N LEU A 295 -7.90 11.07 -22.75
CA LEU A 295 -9.18 10.35 -22.67
C LEU A 295 -9.02 8.97 -22.04
N GLN A 296 -8.01 8.21 -22.48
CA GLN A 296 -7.70 6.90 -21.92
C GLN A 296 -7.23 7.00 -20.47
N LYS A 297 -6.41 8.01 -20.14
CA LYS A 297 -6.02 8.30 -18.77
C LYS A 297 -7.24 8.56 -17.88
N LYS A 298 -8.19 9.38 -18.34
CA LYS A 298 -9.44 9.65 -17.60
C LYS A 298 -10.30 8.39 -17.39
N SER A 299 -10.43 7.56 -18.42
CA SER A 299 -11.16 6.28 -18.34
C SER A 299 -10.50 5.33 -17.33
N ASN A 300 -9.20 5.08 -17.47
CA ASN A 300 -8.44 4.22 -16.58
C ASN A 300 -8.48 4.72 -15.13
N THR A 301 -8.38 6.03 -14.90
CA THR A 301 -8.54 6.61 -13.56
C THR A 301 -9.90 6.31 -12.97
N SER A 302 -10.98 6.44 -13.76
CA SER A 302 -12.35 6.11 -13.31
C SER A 302 -12.48 4.63 -12.95
N ASP A 303 -11.95 3.73 -13.78
CA ASP A 303 -12.02 2.29 -13.57
C ASP A 303 -11.22 1.86 -12.33
N TYR A 304 -10.02 2.43 -12.15
CA TYR A 304 -9.16 2.20 -11.00
C TYR A 304 -9.79 2.73 -9.71
N ALA A 305 -10.38 3.93 -9.75
CA ALA A 305 -11.10 4.50 -8.62
C ALA A 305 -12.32 3.66 -8.23
N ALA A 306 -13.08 3.14 -9.21
CA ALA A 306 -14.21 2.25 -8.97
C ALA A 306 -13.78 0.93 -8.31
N ALA A 307 -12.67 0.33 -8.78
CA ALA A 307 -12.11 -0.87 -8.18
C ALA A 307 -11.68 -0.65 -6.72
N LEU A 308 -10.94 0.42 -6.44
CA LEU A 308 -10.50 0.77 -5.08
C LEU A 308 -11.68 1.10 -4.15
N LYS A 309 -12.72 1.77 -4.67
CA LYS A 309 -13.96 2.04 -3.93
C LYS A 309 -14.63 0.73 -3.50
N ALA A 310 -14.76 -0.23 -4.41
CA ALA A 310 -15.35 -1.53 -4.11
C ALA A 310 -14.53 -2.32 -3.08
N VAL A 311 -13.20 -2.26 -3.17
CA VAL A 311 -12.29 -2.88 -2.18
C VAL A 311 -12.47 -2.26 -0.80
N MET A 312 -12.50 -0.92 -0.71
CA MET A 312 -12.69 -0.22 0.56
C MET A 312 -14.06 -0.49 1.19
N GLN A 313 -15.12 -0.56 0.38
CA GLN A 313 -16.45 -0.96 0.86
C GLN A 313 -16.46 -2.42 1.34
N ARG A 314 -15.76 -3.31 0.63
CA ARG A 314 -15.66 -4.71 1.03
C ARG A 314 -14.96 -4.86 2.38
N ILE A 315 -13.82 -4.19 2.55
CA ILE A 315 -13.07 -4.18 3.81
C ILE A 315 -13.94 -3.69 4.97
N GLN A 316 -14.78 -2.67 4.76
CA GLN A 316 -15.71 -2.19 5.80
C GLN A 316 -16.70 -3.28 6.22
N ASN A 317 -17.27 -4.01 5.27
CA ASN A 317 -18.19 -5.12 5.57
C ASN A 317 -17.47 -6.26 6.28
N ASP A 318 -16.29 -6.67 5.79
CA ASP A 318 -15.50 -7.74 6.41
C ASP A 318 -15.06 -7.36 7.84
N LEU A 319 -14.70 -6.10 8.10
CA LEU A 319 -14.40 -5.61 9.45
C LEU A 319 -15.61 -5.71 10.38
N HIS A 320 -16.80 -5.37 9.88
CA HIS A 320 -18.04 -5.51 10.63
C HIS A 320 -18.31 -6.97 10.98
N ASP A 321 -18.26 -7.87 9.99
CA ASP A 321 -18.54 -9.30 10.17
C ASP A 321 -17.55 -9.99 11.15
N VAL A 322 -16.26 -9.70 11.02
CA VAL A 322 -15.23 -10.28 11.90
C VAL A 322 -15.32 -9.70 13.32
N SER A 323 -15.73 -8.44 13.48
CA SER A 323 -15.91 -7.82 14.81
C SER A 323 -17.04 -8.45 15.63
N LEU A 324 -17.98 -9.14 14.99
CA LEU A 324 -19.10 -9.82 15.65
C LEU A 324 -18.79 -11.27 16.04
N THR A 325 -17.75 -11.85 15.44
CA THR A 325 -17.51 -13.30 15.48
C THR A 325 -16.23 -13.68 16.22
N ASN A 326 -15.14 -12.91 16.08
CA ASN A 326 -13.84 -13.30 16.64
C ASN A 326 -12.91 -12.10 16.92
N ASP A 327 -12.79 -11.70 18.19
CA ASP A 327 -11.96 -10.55 18.62
C ASP A 327 -10.46 -10.69 18.28
N ALA A 328 -9.91 -11.90 18.37
CA ALA A 328 -8.49 -12.14 18.10
C ALA A 328 -8.17 -12.00 16.60
N GLN A 329 -9.06 -12.52 15.75
CA GLN A 329 -8.98 -12.35 14.30
C GLN A 329 -9.25 -10.89 13.89
N HIS A 330 -10.22 -10.24 14.53
CA HIS A 330 -10.54 -8.83 14.31
C HIS A 330 -9.32 -7.94 14.52
N THR A 331 -8.61 -8.12 15.64
CA THR A 331 -7.39 -7.35 15.94
C THR A 331 -6.32 -7.52 14.86
N ARG A 332 -6.09 -8.75 14.39
CA ARG A 332 -5.12 -9.05 13.32
C ARG A 332 -5.55 -8.45 11.99
N TYR A 333 -6.85 -8.51 11.68
CA TYR A 333 -7.38 -7.97 10.44
C TYR A 333 -7.34 -6.43 10.44
N VAL A 334 -7.64 -5.75 11.55
CA VAL A 334 -7.48 -4.30 11.69
C VAL A 334 -6.03 -3.87 11.41
N GLN A 335 -5.04 -4.58 11.96
CA GLN A 335 -3.62 -4.29 11.69
C GLN A 335 -3.26 -4.44 10.22
N PHE A 336 -3.79 -5.47 9.56
CA PHE A 336 -3.61 -5.67 8.12
C PHE A 336 -4.30 -4.57 7.29
N VAL A 337 -5.55 -4.22 7.63
CA VAL A 337 -6.28 -3.15 6.94
C VAL A 337 -5.56 -1.82 7.07
N ARG A 338 -5.00 -1.48 8.24
CA ARG A 338 -4.16 -0.26 8.40
C ARG A 338 -3.01 -0.21 7.38
N ARG A 339 -2.37 -1.35 7.10
CA ARG A 339 -1.31 -1.43 6.08
C ARG A 339 -1.85 -1.29 4.67
N VAL A 340 -2.99 -1.92 4.36
CA VAL A 340 -3.69 -1.78 3.07
C VAL A 340 -4.07 -0.32 2.81
N VAL A 341 -4.68 0.34 3.79
CA VAL A 341 -5.09 1.75 3.72
C VAL A 341 -3.89 2.66 3.55
N SER A 342 -2.79 2.41 4.28
CA SER A 342 -1.51 3.10 4.12
C SER A 342 -0.94 2.98 2.70
N LEU A 343 -0.93 1.76 2.13
CA LEU A 343 -0.47 1.52 0.75
C LEU A 343 -1.35 2.23 -0.29
N VAL A 344 -2.68 2.15 -0.14
CA VAL A 344 -3.59 2.87 -1.04
C VAL A 344 -3.38 4.38 -0.92
N LYS A 345 -3.19 4.89 0.30
CA LYS A 345 -2.91 6.31 0.52
C LYS A 345 -1.62 6.75 -0.16
N SER A 346 -0.54 5.99 -0.03
CA SER A 346 0.76 6.39 -0.58
C SER A 346 0.81 6.31 -2.11
N HIS A 347 0.18 5.30 -2.71
CA HIS A 347 0.32 5.03 -4.14
C HIS A 347 -0.78 5.61 -5.04
N THR A 348 -1.95 5.96 -4.51
CA THR A 348 -3.12 6.28 -5.36
C THR A 348 -3.80 7.61 -5.05
N THR A 349 -3.11 8.59 -4.44
CA THR A 349 -3.69 9.90 -4.09
C THR A 349 -4.31 10.65 -5.29
N GLU A 350 -3.75 10.49 -6.50
CA GLU A 350 -4.28 11.07 -7.75
C GLU A 350 -5.49 10.32 -8.33
N ILE A 351 -5.75 9.09 -7.85
CA ILE A 351 -6.76 8.18 -8.40
C ILE A 351 -7.97 8.08 -7.48
N PHE A 352 -7.73 7.92 -6.18
CA PHE A 352 -8.75 7.54 -5.21
C PHE A 352 -8.55 8.24 -3.87
N GLN A 353 -9.65 8.76 -3.33
CA GLN A 353 -9.70 9.35 -2.00
C GLN A 353 -10.24 8.35 -0.99
N ILE A 354 -9.49 8.15 0.09
CA ILE A 354 -9.86 7.19 1.13
C ILE A 354 -11.14 7.64 1.84
N PRO A 355 -12.12 6.74 2.03
CA PRO A 355 -13.36 7.07 2.73
C PRO A 355 -13.14 7.56 4.17
N PRO A 356 -13.98 8.49 4.69
CA PRO A 356 -13.88 9.04 6.04
C PRO A 356 -13.81 7.99 7.17
N PHE A 357 -14.48 6.85 6.97
CA PHE A 357 -14.47 5.70 7.89
C PHE A 357 -13.05 5.33 8.36
N PHE A 358 -12.06 5.35 7.46
CA PHE A 358 -10.70 4.92 7.78
C PHE A 358 -9.85 5.95 8.52
N TYR A 359 -10.42 7.12 8.84
CA TYR A 359 -9.79 8.15 9.65
C TYR A 359 -10.44 8.29 11.04
N GLN A 360 -11.54 7.58 11.28
CA GLN A 360 -12.33 7.69 12.50
C GLN A 360 -12.18 6.44 13.35
N VAL A 361 -12.17 6.61 14.67
CA VAL A 361 -12.20 5.49 15.62
C VAL A 361 -13.65 5.04 15.76
N SER A 362 -13.92 3.76 15.49
CA SER A 362 -15.19 3.08 15.70
C SER A 362 -14.98 1.75 16.43
N LYS A 363 -16.06 0.99 16.68
CA LYS A 363 -15.97 -0.37 17.23
C LYS A 363 -15.30 -1.32 16.24
N GLU A 364 -15.60 -1.15 14.96
CA GLU A 364 -15.16 -2.02 13.87
C GLU A 364 -13.74 -1.70 13.39
N TYR A 365 -13.31 -0.44 13.49
CA TYR A 365 -12.02 0.01 13.00
C TYR A 365 -11.41 1.10 13.85
N SER A 366 -10.09 1.09 13.97
CA SER A 366 -9.33 2.16 14.60
C SER A 366 -8.14 2.50 13.70
N PRO A 367 -7.91 3.76 13.29
CA PRO A 367 -6.71 4.16 12.55
C PRO A 367 -5.43 4.07 13.42
N PRO A 368 -4.23 4.22 12.83
CA PRO A 368 -3.00 4.27 13.61
C PRO A 368 -3.02 5.42 14.62
N VAL A 369 -2.82 5.13 15.91
CA VAL A 369 -2.88 6.13 16.99
C VAL A 369 -1.86 7.26 16.78
N GLN A 370 -0.69 6.93 16.23
CA GLN A 370 0.40 7.87 15.98
C GLN A 370 0.21 8.72 14.72
N ASP A 371 -0.68 8.34 13.82
CA ASP A 371 -0.94 9.09 12.58
C ASP A 371 -2.36 8.79 12.07
N PRO A 372 -3.41 9.31 12.75
CA PRO A 372 -4.79 8.99 12.39
C PRO A 372 -5.19 9.50 11.01
N HIS A 373 -4.52 10.54 10.52
CA HIS A 373 -4.79 11.20 9.24
C HIS A 373 -3.89 10.71 8.10
N LEU A 374 -3.02 9.72 8.34
CA LEU A 374 -2.11 9.15 7.36
C LEU A 374 -1.24 10.24 6.68
N GLN A 375 -0.73 11.16 7.48
CA GLN A 375 0.15 12.22 7.03
C GLN A 375 1.46 11.66 6.48
N VAL A 376 2.03 10.64 7.14
CA VAL A 376 3.26 9.99 6.64
C VAL A 376 3.04 9.42 5.24
N ASP A 377 1.91 8.78 5.00
CA ASP A 377 1.61 8.20 3.69
C ASP A 377 1.29 9.26 2.64
N SER A 378 0.73 10.39 3.05
CA SER A 378 0.56 11.57 2.19
C SER A 378 1.93 12.14 1.77
N ILE A 379 2.87 12.28 2.71
CA ILE A 379 4.25 12.72 2.44
C ILE A 379 4.94 11.73 1.48
N LYS A 380 4.84 10.42 1.74
CA LYS A 380 5.39 9.39 0.82
C LYS A 380 4.79 9.49 -0.59
N SER A 381 3.50 9.79 -0.71
CA SER A 381 2.86 9.98 -2.01
C SER A 381 3.50 11.12 -2.81
N TYR A 382 3.88 12.21 -2.15
CA TYR A 382 4.65 13.28 -2.79
C TYR A 382 6.07 12.84 -3.15
N GLY A 383 6.77 12.09 -2.29
CA GLY A 383 8.13 11.58 -2.58
C GLY A 383 8.15 10.70 -3.83
N LEU A 384 7.17 9.81 -3.90
CA LEU A 384 6.85 9.00 -5.06
C LEU A 384 6.59 9.81 -6.33
N ARG A 385 5.87 10.94 -6.25
CA ARG A 385 5.63 11.86 -7.39
C ARG A 385 6.87 12.64 -7.80
N LEU A 386 7.69 13.06 -6.84
CA LEU A 386 8.96 13.76 -7.08
C LEU A 386 9.94 12.87 -7.85
N ASN A 387 10.11 11.62 -7.41
CA ASN A 387 10.98 10.63 -8.09
C ASN A 387 10.57 10.34 -9.54
N GLU A 388 9.31 10.59 -9.86
CA GLU A 388 8.78 10.36 -11.20
C GLU A 388 8.69 11.66 -12.03
N GLY A 389 9.26 12.78 -11.55
CA GLY A 389 9.37 14.04 -12.30
C GLY A 389 8.09 14.86 -12.39
N ASP A 390 7.14 14.69 -11.48
CA ASP A 390 5.90 15.49 -11.46
C ASP A 390 6.17 16.94 -11.00
N SER A 391 6.38 17.85 -11.95
CA SER A 391 6.69 19.28 -11.71
C SER A 391 5.82 19.96 -10.63
N PRO A 392 4.48 19.86 -10.62
CA PRO A 392 3.64 20.49 -9.58
C PRO A 392 3.75 19.84 -8.19
N ALA A 393 4.35 18.64 -8.05
CA ALA A 393 4.43 17.95 -6.76
C ALA A 393 5.27 18.73 -5.74
N MET A 394 6.33 19.40 -6.20
CA MET A 394 7.27 20.14 -5.35
C MET A 394 6.62 21.32 -4.61
N PRO A 395 6.00 22.32 -5.30
CA PRO A 395 5.33 23.41 -4.60
C PRO A 395 4.13 22.93 -3.78
N GLN A 396 3.43 21.88 -4.21
CA GLN A 396 2.33 21.29 -3.42
C GLN A 396 2.83 20.65 -2.12
N LEU A 397 3.96 19.94 -2.16
CA LEU A 397 4.59 19.35 -0.98
C LEU A 397 5.04 20.43 -0.01
N PHE A 398 5.64 21.52 -0.51
CA PHE A 398 6.01 22.67 0.32
C PHE A 398 4.81 23.18 1.13
N TYR A 399 3.71 23.55 0.47
CA TYR A 399 2.54 24.08 1.15
C TYR A 399 1.87 23.03 2.05
N TYR A 400 1.91 21.75 1.69
CA TYR A 400 1.40 20.67 2.53
C TYR A 400 2.17 20.57 3.85
N MET A 401 3.50 20.47 3.79
CA MET A 401 4.36 20.39 4.97
C MET A 401 4.30 21.67 5.81
N TYR A 402 4.33 22.84 5.15
CA TYR A 402 4.24 24.14 5.82
C TYR A 402 2.90 24.31 6.55
N ASN A 403 1.78 23.94 5.93
CA ASN A 403 0.47 24.04 6.58
C ASN A 403 0.30 23.04 7.74
N ASN A 404 0.80 21.80 7.60
CA ASN A 404 0.80 20.83 8.70
C ASN A 404 1.63 21.32 9.88
N PHE A 405 2.79 21.89 9.62
CA PHE A 405 3.59 22.56 10.63
C PHE A 405 2.79 23.68 11.32
N LYS A 406 2.12 24.57 10.58
CA LYS A 406 1.32 25.65 11.18
C LYS A 406 0.20 25.11 12.07
N GLN A 407 -0.46 24.03 11.66
CA GLN A 407 -1.46 23.35 12.49
C GLN A 407 -0.82 22.73 13.74
N ALA A 408 0.34 22.09 13.60
CA ALA A 408 1.06 21.53 14.74
C ALA A 408 1.48 22.61 15.74
N LEU A 409 1.94 23.77 15.25
CA LEU A 409 2.25 24.94 16.08
C LEU A 409 1.02 25.48 16.80
N LEU A 410 -0.10 25.68 16.08
CA LEU A 410 -1.35 26.15 16.65
C LEU A 410 -1.84 25.25 17.81
N HIS A 411 -1.65 23.94 17.68
CA HIS A 411 -2.13 22.93 18.62
C HIS A 411 -1.07 22.46 19.63
N GLY A 412 0.12 23.08 19.72
CA GLY A 412 1.16 22.66 20.66
C GLY A 412 1.71 21.23 20.40
N ARG A 413 1.60 20.74 19.17
CA ARG A 413 1.94 19.37 18.76
C ARG A 413 3.19 19.28 17.87
N LEU A 414 4.09 20.26 17.95
CA LEU A 414 5.34 20.27 17.16
C LEU A 414 6.15 18.98 17.32
N GLY A 415 6.32 18.46 18.55
CA GLY A 415 7.05 17.21 18.75
C GLY A 415 6.39 15.98 18.12
N HIS A 416 5.08 16.00 17.86
CA HIS A 416 4.40 14.97 17.08
C HIS A 416 4.68 15.15 15.58
N GLU A 417 4.59 16.38 15.08
CA GLU A 417 4.91 16.73 13.69
C GLU A 417 6.34 16.34 13.32
N THR A 418 7.32 16.64 14.19
CA THR A 418 8.72 16.21 14.00
C THR A 418 8.85 14.71 13.78
N ARG A 419 8.09 13.87 14.50
CA ARG A 419 8.12 12.41 14.32
C ARG A 419 7.43 11.96 13.02
N ILE A 420 6.37 12.65 12.60
CA ILE A 420 5.71 12.43 11.30
C ILE A 420 6.69 12.75 10.16
N LEU A 421 7.33 13.92 10.22
CA LEU A 421 8.34 14.38 9.28
C LEU A 421 9.52 13.41 9.20
N ALA A 422 10.09 12.99 10.34
CA ALA A 422 11.19 12.03 10.39
C ALA A 422 10.84 10.67 9.75
N LYS A 423 9.59 10.21 9.91
CA LYS A 423 9.09 8.99 9.24
C LYS A 423 8.90 9.20 7.73
N GLY A 424 8.45 10.37 7.30
CA GLY A 424 8.33 10.75 5.89
C GLY A 424 9.68 10.82 5.18
N MET A 425 10.68 11.42 5.83
CA MET A 425 12.08 11.53 5.37
C MET A 425 12.83 10.18 5.30
N LYS A 426 12.18 9.06 5.61
CA LYS A 426 12.68 7.73 5.24
C LYS A 426 12.66 7.51 3.74
N ASP A 427 11.78 8.19 3.02
CA ASP A 427 11.82 8.31 1.56
C ASP A 427 12.91 9.33 1.18
N ASP A 428 13.89 8.90 0.40
CA ASP A 428 15.07 9.70 0.04
C ASP A 428 14.69 10.95 -0.76
N ALA A 429 13.62 10.90 -1.57
CA ALA A 429 13.14 12.06 -2.31
C ALA A 429 12.61 13.17 -1.39
N ILE A 430 12.01 12.77 -0.26
CA ILE A 430 11.50 13.70 0.75
C ILE A 430 12.65 14.32 1.55
N LEU A 431 13.67 13.53 1.87
CA LEU A 431 14.88 14.05 2.49
C LEU A 431 15.60 15.03 1.53
N GLY A 432 15.75 14.64 0.26
CA GLY A 432 16.30 15.50 -0.80
C GLY A 432 15.53 16.81 -0.96
N PHE A 433 14.20 16.76 -1.04
CA PHE A 433 13.35 17.96 -1.05
C PHE A 433 13.53 18.83 0.20
N THR A 434 13.67 18.21 1.37
CA THR A 434 13.85 18.95 2.62
C THR A 434 15.18 19.73 2.62
N LEU A 435 16.27 19.09 2.20
CA LEU A 435 17.60 19.68 2.13
C LEU A 435 17.71 20.70 0.98
N GLY A 436 17.18 20.38 -0.19
CA GLY A 436 17.32 21.17 -1.42
C GLY A 436 16.28 22.27 -1.60
N THR A 437 15.14 22.22 -0.89
CA THR A 437 14.05 23.20 -1.07
C THR A 437 13.47 23.70 0.24
N MET A 438 12.99 22.83 1.14
CA MET A 438 12.29 23.27 2.36
C MET A 438 13.18 24.15 3.24
N LEU A 439 14.37 23.66 3.61
CA LEU A 439 15.31 24.42 4.43
C LEU A 439 15.81 25.69 3.71
N PRO A 440 16.21 25.65 2.42
CA PRO A 440 16.54 26.87 1.67
C PRO A 440 15.45 27.95 1.67
N VAL A 441 14.18 27.57 1.54
CA VAL A 441 13.05 28.52 1.62
C VAL A 441 12.96 29.14 3.02
N VAL A 442 13.06 28.32 4.07
CA VAL A 442 13.02 28.77 5.46
C VAL A 442 14.18 29.71 5.76
N LEU A 443 15.39 29.36 5.34
CA LEU A 443 16.58 30.21 5.47
C LEU A 443 16.36 31.55 4.77
N SER A 444 15.95 31.55 3.50
CA SER A 444 15.70 32.78 2.76
C SER A 444 14.66 33.69 3.42
N ALA A 445 13.56 33.12 3.95
CA ALA A 445 12.55 33.88 4.69
C ALA A 445 13.07 34.41 6.03
N SER A 446 13.94 33.65 6.70
CA SER A 446 14.46 33.97 8.03
C SER A 446 15.38 35.20 8.08
N VAL A 447 15.91 35.65 6.94
CA VAL A 447 16.65 36.91 6.82
C VAL A 447 15.77 38.10 7.24
N MET A 448 14.49 38.08 6.83
CA MET A 448 13.54 39.17 7.11
C MET A 448 12.63 38.87 8.31
N LYS A 449 12.41 37.59 8.61
CA LYS A 449 11.53 37.10 9.69
C LYS A 449 12.29 36.09 10.55
N PRO A 450 13.12 36.54 11.49
CA PRO A 450 13.96 35.67 12.31
C PRO A 450 13.18 34.55 13.03
N GLU A 451 11.89 34.77 13.32
CA GLU A 451 11.00 33.80 13.95
C GLU A 451 10.77 32.52 13.13
N ALA A 452 11.15 32.53 11.85
CA ALA A 452 11.23 31.33 11.03
C ALA A 452 12.20 30.27 11.58
N PHE A 453 13.02 30.59 12.60
CA PHE A 453 13.82 29.59 13.33
C PHE A 453 12.99 28.41 13.84
N VAL A 454 11.72 28.61 14.19
CA VAL A 454 10.84 27.53 14.70
C VAL A 454 10.61 26.46 13.64
N LEU A 455 10.46 26.86 12.37
CA LEU A 455 10.39 25.95 11.23
C LEU A 455 11.71 25.21 11.07
N PHE A 456 12.82 25.98 11.05
CA PHE A 456 14.16 25.44 10.85
C PHE A 456 14.50 24.38 11.90
N ASP A 457 14.24 24.67 13.18
CA ASP A 457 14.44 23.73 14.29
C ASP A 457 13.60 22.47 14.15
N THR A 458 12.34 22.59 13.76
CA THR A 458 11.43 21.45 13.59
C THR A 458 11.93 20.50 12.50
N TYR A 459 12.40 21.05 11.37
CA TYR A 459 12.95 20.24 10.28
C TYR A 459 14.34 19.68 10.61
N CYS A 460 15.21 20.45 11.28
CA CYS A 460 16.52 19.95 11.72
C CYS A 460 16.37 18.79 12.70
N GLU A 461 15.44 18.88 13.64
CA GLU A 461 15.16 17.81 14.60
C GLU A 461 14.56 16.58 13.91
N ALA A 462 13.71 16.76 12.89
CA ALA A 462 13.20 15.64 12.09
C ALA A 462 14.33 14.93 11.32
N ILE A 463 15.28 15.68 10.76
CA ILE A 463 16.48 15.14 10.11
C ILE A 463 17.33 14.39 11.13
N ARG A 464 17.57 14.95 12.32
CA ARG A 464 18.30 14.29 13.41
C ARG A 464 17.70 12.93 13.75
N LEU A 465 16.38 12.89 14.01
CA LEU A 465 15.66 11.65 14.29
C LEU A 465 15.71 10.63 13.13
N ARG A 466 15.79 11.11 11.90
CA ARG A 466 15.97 10.26 10.71
C ARG A 466 17.38 9.67 10.62
N LEU A 467 18.41 10.41 11.03
CA LEU A 467 19.82 10.03 10.94
C LEU A 467 20.31 9.20 12.15
N ASP A 468 19.74 9.40 13.35
CA ASP A 468 20.10 8.66 14.58
C ASP A 468 19.95 7.13 14.47
N GLY A 469 19.24 6.62 13.47
CA GLY A 469 19.04 5.18 13.28
C GLY A 469 20.11 4.52 12.40
N VAL A 470 21.31 4.21 12.93
CA VAL A 470 22.40 3.31 12.42
C VAL A 470 22.81 3.44 10.93
N ALA A 471 22.17 4.25 10.11
CA ALA A 471 22.25 4.22 8.65
C ALA A 471 22.72 5.57 8.10
N ALA A 472 23.97 5.92 8.40
CA ALA A 472 24.74 6.88 7.58
C ALA A 472 24.94 6.39 6.12
N ARG A 473 24.47 5.18 5.77
CA ARG A 473 24.65 4.50 4.46
C ARG A 473 23.42 4.57 3.52
N GLN A 474 22.44 5.44 3.76
CA GLN A 474 21.16 5.45 3.02
C GLN A 474 20.75 6.79 2.41
N MET A 475 21.65 7.77 2.35
CA MET A 475 21.41 9.01 1.57
C MET A 475 21.92 8.77 0.15
N ASP A 476 21.03 8.34 -0.76
CA ASP A 476 21.41 7.97 -2.13
C ASP A 476 21.42 9.21 -3.03
N GLN A 477 20.24 9.75 -3.37
CA GLN A 477 20.06 10.94 -4.21
C GLN A 477 20.01 12.21 -3.35
N SER A 478 19.52 12.11 -2.11
CA SER A 478 19.43 13.26 -1.20
C SER A 478 20.77 13.92 -0.88
N ARG A 479 21.90 13.17 -0.99
CA ARG A 479 23.26 13.72 -0.83
C ARG A 479 23.59 14.79 -1.86
N GLU A 480 23.02 14.72 -3.06
CA GLU A 480 23.24 15.69 -4.14
C GLU A 480 22.65 17.07 -3.82
N GLN A 481 21.79 17.16 -2.81
CA GLN A 481 21.14 18.40 -2.37
C GLN A 481 21.92 19.15 -1.29
N ILE A 482 22.96 18.55 -0.69
CA ILE A 482 23.77 19.20 0.35
C ILE A 482 24.51 20.44 -0.17
N PRO A 483 25.12 20.47 -1.39
CA PRO A 483 25.70 21.69 -1.93
C PRO A 483 24.67 22.81 -2.07
N THR A 484 23.43 22.48 -2.46
CA THR A 484 22.32 23.45 -2.55
C THR A 484 21.98 24.03 -1.19
N LEU A 485 21.94 23.20 -0.14
CA LEU A 485 21.75 23.65 1.23
C LEU A 485 22.88 24.57 1.70
N ILE A 486 24.15 24.20 1.49
CA ILE A 486 25.30 25.02 1.88
C ILE A 486 25.26 26.38 1.18
N ARG A 487 24.97 26.41 -0.13
CA ARG A 487 24.79 27.67 -0.85
C ARG A 487 23.65 28.52 -0.26
N ALA A 488 22.55 27.90 0.15
CA ALA A 488 21.45 28.61 0.80
C ALA A 488 21.87 29.22 2.15
N MET A 489 22.68 28.50 2.94
CA MET A 489 23.27 29.03 4.18
C MET A 489 24.23 30.20 3.90
N MET A 490 25.08 30.12 2.86
CA MET A 490 25.96 31.22 2.46
C MET A 490 25.17 32.46 1.98
N ARG A 491 24.07 32.26 1.24
CA ARG A 491 23.16 33.36 0.86
C ARG A 491 22.46 33.96 2.08
N TRP A 492 22.11 33.15 3.07
CA TRP A 492 21.57 33.65 4.32
C TRP A 492 22.58 34.54 5.05
N ILE A 493 23.83 34.11 5.19
CA ILE A 493 24.93 34.93 5.76
C ILE A 493 25.02 36.28 5.05
N ARG A 494 25.04 36.26 3.70
CA ARG A 494 25.06 37.49 2.88
C ARG A 494 23.82 38.35 3.11
N GLY A 495 22.63 37.75 3.14
CA GLY A 495 21.37 38.46 3.32
C GLY A 495 21.30 39.18 4.66
N VAL A 496 21.71 38.49 5.73
CA VAL A 496 21.74 39.03 7.08
C VAL A 496 22.80 40.12 7.23
N ARG A 497 23.98 39.96 6.63
CA ARG A 497 25.02 41.01 6.55
C ARG A 497 24.50 42.31 5.92
N CYS A 498 23.59 42.20 4.95
CA CYS A 498 23.02 43.36 4.26
C CYS A 498 21.86 44.04 5.02
N LEU A 499 21.49 43.58 6.22
CA LEU A 499 20.49 44.24 7.06
C LEU A 499 21.08 45.53 7.67
N ASN A 500 20.26 46.58 7.79
CA ASN A 500 20.67 47.87 8.33
C ASN A 500 21.24 47.71 9.75
N ASP A 501 22.43 48.28 9.98
CA ASP A 501 23.27 48.27 11.19
C ASP A 501 24.16 47.03 11.42
N GLY A 502 24.01 45.93 10.66
CA GLY A 502 24.91 44.77 10.77
C GLY A 502 24.87 44.01 12.11
N VAL A 503 24.00 44.41 13.03
CA VAL A 503 23.76 43.78 14.33
C VAL A 503 22.78 42.62 14.17
N LEU A 504 23.13 41.46 14.72
CA LEU A 504 22.29 40.26 14.61
C LEU A 504 21.38 40.15 15.83
N CYS A 505 20.10 39.87 15.62
CA CYS A 505 19.25 39.46 16.74
C CYS A 505 19.61 38.04 17.24
N VAL A 506 19.17 37.72 18.44
CA VAL A 506 19.46 36.43 19.10
C VAL A 506 18.97 35.23 18.26
N GLU A 507 17.83 35.37 17.59
CA GLU A 507 17.30 34.37 16.66
C GLU A 507 18.23 34.12 15.46
N HIS A 508 18.87 35.16 14.91
CA HIS A 508 19.85 35.00 13.83
C HIS A 508 21.06 34.20 14.31
N LEU A 509 21.56 34.50 15.51
CA LEU A 509 22.69 33.76 16.10
C LEU A 509 22.32 32.28 16.34
N HIS A 510 21.10 32.01 16.80
CA HIS A 510 20.58 30.66 17.01
C HIS A 510 20.45 29.90 15.67
N LEU A 511 19.91 30.55 14.64
CA LEU A 511 19.81 29.99 13.29
C LEU A 511 21.19 29.60 12.76
N PHE A 512 22.19 30.47 12.87
CA PHE A 512 23.54 30.17 12.41
C PHE A 512 24.14 28.98 13.17
N ARG A 513 23.99 28.96 14.51
CA ARG A 513 24.39 27.80 15.32
C ARG A 513 23.72 26.52 14.83
N LYS A 514 22.42 26.56 14.55
CA LYS A 514 21.67 25.39 14.07
C LYS A 514 22.11 24.94 12.67
N MET A 515 22.54 25.84 11.80
CA MET A 515 23.14 25.49 10.50
C MET A 515 24.43 24.70 10.69
N VAL A 516 25.32 25.13 11.60
CA VAL A 516 26.58 24.43 11.92
C VAL A 516 26.28 23.03 12.48
N VAL A 517 25.34 22.94 13.44
CA VAL A 517 24.91 21.65 14.00
C VAL A 517 24.31 20.72 12.93
N LEU A 518 23.52 21.27 12.01
CA LEU A 518 22.95 20.49 10.89
C LEU A 518 24.04 19.90 10.00
N LEU A 519 25.05 20.68 9.64
CA LEU A 519 26.18 20.17 8.85
C LEU A 519 27.02 19.17 9.64
N ALA A 520 27.21 19.38 10.95
CA ALA A 520 27.87 18.42 11.83
C ALA A 520 27.15 17.06 11.83
N MET A 521 25.81 17.04 11.83
CA MET A 521 25.02 15.80 11.71
C MET A 521 25.22 15.08 10.38
N LEU A 522 25.56 15.80 9.31
CA LEU A 522 25.81 15.25 7.98
C LEU A 522 27.26 14.79 7.76
N GLN A 523 28.17 15.01 8.72
CA GLN A 523 29.59 14.62 8.61
C GLN A 523 29.81 13.15 8.22
N PRO A 524 29.09 12.16 8.77
CA PRO A 524 29.27 10.76 8.37
C PRO A 524 28.97 10.54 6.88
N THR A 525 27.95 11.23 6.34
CA THR A 525 27.59 11.16 4.92
C THR A 525 28.63 11.85 4.05
N LEU A 526 29.14 13.01 4.48
CA LEU A 526 30.20 13.74 3.78
C LEU A 526 31.51 12.94 3.73
N ALA A 527 31.89 12.31 4.85
CA ALA A 527 33.04 11.43 4.91
C ALA A 527 32.86 10.19 4.03
N ALA A 528 31.66 9.59 3.98
CA ALA A 528 31.42 8.48 3.07
C ALA A 528 31.52 8.89 1.60
N ALA A 529 31.06 10.10 1.25
CA ALA A 529 31.13 10.62 -0.11
C ALA A 529 32.57 10.93 -0.56
N SER A 530 33.47 11.32 0.34
CA SER A 530 34.87 11.60 0.00
C SER A 530 35.63 10.35 -0.44
N TYR A 531 35.22 9.16 -0.01
CA TYR A 531 35.86 7.89 -0.36
C TYR A 531 35.26 7.21 -1.62
N ASP A 532 34.25 7.80 -2.27
CA ASP A 532 33.62 7.25 -3.48
C ASP A 532 34.40 7.68 -4.75
N ALA A 533 35.31 6.82 -5.19
CA ALA A 533 36.21 7.08 -6.32
C ALA A 533 35.58 6.89 -7.72
N SER A 534 34.26 6.68 -7.82
CA SER A 534 33.62 6.53 -9.14
C SER A 534 33.61 7.86 -9.91
N ALA A 535 33.88 7.85 -11.22
CA ALA A 535 33.97 9.07 -12.04
C ALA A 535 32.80 10.08 -11.89
N PRO A 536 31.50 9.66 -11.88
CA PRO A 536 30.40 10.57 -11.61
C PRO A 536 30.37 11.06 -10.14
N ALA A 537 30.79 10.25 -9.19
CA ALA A 537 30.87 10.65 -7.78
C ALA A 537 32.01 11.65 -7.54
N ALA A 538 33.14 11.53 -8.23
CA ALA A 538 34.26 12.46 -8.15
C ALA A 538 33.87 13.88 -8.61
N ALA A 539 33.09 13.99 -9.70
CA ALA A 539 32.56 15.27 -10.16
C ALA A 539 31.52 15.87 -9.20
N ALA A 540 30.66 15.03 -8.60
CA ALA A 540 29.73 15.49 -7.57
C ALA A 540 30.46 15.94 -6.30
N TRP A 541 31.55 15.25 -5.94
CA TRP A 541 32.40 15.57 -4.80
C TRP A 541 33.15 16.89 -5.01
N SER A 542 33.65 17.21 -6.21
CA SER A 542 34.31 18.50 -6.46
C SER A 542 33.36 19.68 -6.23
N VAL A 543 32.09 19.55 -6.64
CA VAL A 543 31.05 20.56 -6.37
C VAL A 543 30.76 20.69 -4.87
N MET A 544 30.73 19.55 -4.16
CA MET A 544 30.59 19.53 -2.69
C MET A 544 31.78 20.22 -2.01
N GLN A 545 33.00 19.90 -2.41
CA GLN A 545 34.24 20.43 -1.85
C GLN A 545 34.34 21.94 -2.05
N GLN A 546 33.92 22.45 -3.21
CA GLN A 546 33.86 23.90 -3.44
C GLN A 546 32.89 24.57 -2.45
N ALA A 547 31.68 24.02 -2.30
CA ALA A 547 30.69 24.56 -1.36
C ALA A 547 31.18 24.51 0.10
N LEU A 548 31.80 23.41 0.52
CA LEU A 548 32.39 23.25 1.85
C LEU A 548 33.57 24.19 2.10
N SER A 549 34.37 24.47 1.08
CA SER A 549 35.49 25.42 1.18
C SER A 549 34.98 26.84 1.47
N CYS A 550 33.99 27.32 0.72
CA CYS A 550 33.36 28.61 0.98
C CYS A 550 32.72 28.68 2.36
N TRP A 551 32.04 27.60 2.79
CA TRP A 551 31.47 27.52 4.13
C TRP A 551 32.55 27.57 5.22
N SER A 552 33.68 26.88 5.02
CA SER A 552 34.77 26.84 5.98
C SER A 552 35.44 28.19 6.21
N GLU A 553 35.61 28.98 5.14
CA GLU A 553 36.14 30.36 5.25
C GLU A 553 35.21 31.22 6.10
N ALA A 554 33.89 31.14 5.86
CA ALA A 554 32.91 31.87 6.65
C ALA A 554 32.91 31.43 8.12
N THR A 555 33.03 30.13 8.42
CA THR A 555 33.04 29.62 9.79
C THR A 555 34.35 29.87 10.52
N GLU A 556 35.49 29.93 9.83
CA GLU A 556 36.80 30.30 10.40
C GLU A 556 36.82 31.80 10.77
N ASN A 557 36.30 32.67 9.90
CA ASN A 557 36.18 34.11 10.17
C ASN A 557 35.23 34.37 11.34
N ALA A 558 34.05 33.75 11.33
CA ALA A 558 33.07 33.89 12.41
C ALA A 558 33.61 33.36 13.76
N ALA A 559 34.35 32.24 13.77
CA ALA A 559 34.97 31.72 14.98
C ALA A 559 36.04 32.66 15.55
N SER A 560 36.85 33.25 14.67
CA SER A 560 37.90 34.20 15.06
C SER A 560 37.30 35.47 15.66
N HIS A 561 36.25 36.01 15.04
CA HIS A 561 35.51 37.17 15.54
C HIS A 561 34.84 36.92 16.89
N LEU A 562 34.16 35.78 17.06
CA LEU A 562 33.54 35.43 18.34
C LEU A 562 34.59 35.22 19.43
N ALA A 563 35.73 34.62 19.11
CA ALA A 563 36.81 34.43 20.08
C ALA A 563 37.44 35.76 20.53
N SER A 564 37.59 36.76 19.64
CA SER A 564 38.05 38.09 20.03
C SER A 564 37.02 38.84 20.85
N SER A 565 35.76 38.82 20.40
CA SER A 565 34.67 39.58 21.02
C SER A 565 34.32 39.07 22.42
N LEU A 566 34.28 37.75 22.61
CA LEU A 566 34.06 37.14 23.93
C LEU A 566 35.26 37.28 24.88
N ALA A 567 36.43 37.66 24.38
CA ALA A 567 37.62 37.87 25.20
C ALA A 567 37.80 39.33 25.64
N ASP A 568 37.14 40.29 24.98
CA ASP A 568 37.21 41.71 25.30
C ASP A 568 36.09 42.11 26.28
N PRO A 569 36.41 42.49 27.54
CA PRO A 569 35.41 42.90 28.52
C PRO A 569 34.74 44.26 28.21
N TYR A 570 35.18 44.96 27.16
CA TYR A 570 34.64 46.26 26.74
C TYR A 570 33.77 46.19 25.47
N GLU A 571 33.61 45.01 24.86
CA GLU A 571 32.78 44.83 23.66
C GLU A 571 31.34 44.47 24.08
N ASP A 572 30.42 45.42 23.91
CA ASP A 572 29.04 45.30 24.42
C ASP A 572 28.13 44.38 23.57
N ASP A 573 28.53 43.99 22.35
CA ASP A 573 27.69 43.20 21.44
C ASP A 573 28.48 42.17 20.61
N VAL A 574 28.42 40.91 21.06
CA VAL A 574 29.04 39.72 20.43
C VAL A 574 28.59 39.48 18.98
N SER A 575 27.51 40.13 18.55
CA SER A 575 26.87 39.94 17.26
C SER A 575 27.26 40.96 16.20
N ALA A 576 27.81 42.10 16.61
CA ALA A 576 28.19 43.18 15.71
C ALA A 576 29.36 42.74 14.83
N GLY A 577 29.24 42.88 13.51
CA GLY A 577 30.36 42.61 12.59
C GLY A 577 30.68 41.13 12.34
N LEU A 578 29.93 40.17 12.90
CA LEU A 578 30.20 38.72 12.79
C LEU A 578 30.46 38.22 11.36
N PHE A 579 29.80 38.82 10.36
CA PHE A 579 29.90 38.44 8.95
C PHE A 579 30.60 39.48 8.06
N GLN A 580 31.24 40.50 8.65
CA GLN A 580 31.81 41.64 7.91
C GLN A 580 32.93 41.22 6.95
N ASP A 581 33.73 40.24 7.36
CA ASP A 581 34.90 39.73 6.61
C ASP A 581 34.58 38.48 5.76
N VAL A 582 33.32 38.07 5.64
CA VAL A 582 32.95 36.90 4.82
C VAL A 582 32.92 37.31 3.34
N ILE A 583 33.81 36.73 2.54
CA ILE A 583 33.84 36.90 1.08
C ILE A 583 32.82 35.93 0.47
N VAL A 584 31.88 36.45 -0.33
CA VAL A 584 30.88 35.63 -1.05
C VAL A 584 30.96 35.95 -2.54
N GLU A 585 31.41 35.00 -3.35
CA GLU A 585 31.45 35.17 -4.81
C GLU A 585 30.04 35.22 -5.42
N ASP A 586 29.82 36.10 -6.41
CA ASP A 586 28.53 36.30 -7.08
C ASP A 586 28.14 35.14 -8.04
N GLY A 587 29.05 34.20 -8.32
CA GLY A 587 28.88 33.12 -9.33
C GLY A 587 27.95 31.97 -8.95
N PHE A 588 27.24 32.05 -7.82
CA PHE A 588 26.49 30.91 -7.24
C PHE A 588 24.98 30.88 -7.61
N VAL A 589 24.52 31.50 -8.70
CA VAL A 589 23.09 31.56 -9.05
C VAL A 589 22.68 30.42 -9.99
N GLY A 590 21.86 29.47 -9.49
CA GLY A 590 21.27 28.37 -10.29
C GLY A 590 19.79 28.56 -10.64
N GLU A 591 19.29 27.87 -11.68
CA GLU A 591 17.90 28.02 -12.22
C GLU A 591 16.77 27.69 -11.21
N ASP A 592 16.99 26.77 -10.27
CA ASP A 592 16.03 26.38 -9.21
C ASP A 592 15.77 27.48 -8.16
N GLU A 593 16.56 28.57 -8.17
CA GLU A 593 16.43 29.67 -7.21
C GLU A 593 15.17 30.52 -7.40
N THR A 594 14.63 30.57 -8.61
CA THR A 594 13.44 31.40 -8.90
C THR A 594 12.21 30.93 -8.10
N LEU A 595 12.05 29.62 -7.96
CA LEU A 595 10.95 29.00 -7.23
C LEU A 595 11.18 29.09 -5.71
N VAL A 596 12.39 28.80 -5.22
CA VAL A 596 12.76 28.96 -3.80
C VAL A 596 12.52 30.41 -3.35
N ALA A 597 12.97 31.39 -4.13
CA ALA A 597 12.75 32.80 -3.82
C ALA A 597 11.26 33.18 -3.84
N SER A 598 10.47 32.59 -4.76
CA SER A 598 9.01 32.80 -4.81
C SER A 598 8.31 32.26 -3.57
N LEU A 599 8.63 31.03 -3.15
CA LEU A 599 8.10 30.41 -1.95
C LEU A 599 8.55 31.14 -0.67
N ALA A 600 9.80 31.63 -0.64
CA ALA A 600 10.32 32.43 0.47
C ALA A 600 9.55 33.75 0.62
N ARG A 601 9.32 34.49 -0.47
CA ARG A 601 8.47 35.70 -0.46
C ARG A 601 7.05 35.40 0.01
N GLY A 602 6.47 34.29 -0.44
CA GLY A 602 5.16 33.82 0.03
C GLY A 602 5.15 33.53 1.53
N THR A 603 6.21 32.91 2.05
CA THR A 603 6.39 32.62 3.48
C THR A 603 6.50 33.91 4.29
N VAL A 604 7.33 34.88 3.87
CA VAL A 604 7.44 36.19 4.53
C VAL A 604 6.08 36.90 4.58
N THR A 605 5.34 36.89 3.48
CA THR A 605 3.99 37.49 3.41
C THR A 605 3.01 36.79 4.36
N ASP A 606 3.12 35.46 4.52
CA ASP A 606 2.30 34.70 5.47
C ASP A 606 2.65 35.03 6.93
N PHE A 607 3.94 35.17 7.27
CA PHE A 607 4.39 35.66 8.58
C PHE A 607 3.82 37.03 8.92
N GLU A 608 3.76 37.96 7.95
CA GLU A 608 3.23 39.30 8.17
C GLU A 608 1.72 39.33 8.42
N ARG A 609 0.98 38.42 7.79
CA ARG A 609 -0.49 38.45 7.80
C ARG A 609 -1.11 37.52 8.82
N ASN A 610 -0.47 36.37 9.06
CA ASN A 610 -1.10 35.22 9.71
C ASN A 610 -0.32 34.74 10.94
N TRP A 611 0.73 35.44 11.38
CA TRP A 611 1.48 35.06 12.58
C TRP A 611 1.38 36.14 13.65
N LEU A 612 1.27 35.69 14.89
CA LEU A 612 1.31 36.53 16.08
C LEU A 612 2.59 36.18 16.84
N VAL A 613 3.54 37.12 16.82
CA VAL A 613 4.81 37.02 17.54
C VAL A 613 4.77 38.02 18.68
N THR A 614 4.90 37.52 19.89
CA THR A 614 5.00 38.34 21.11
C THR A 614 6.31 38.04 21.83
N ALA A 615 6.58 38.74 22.95
CA ALA A 615 7.75 38.47 23.78
C ALA A 615 7.73 37.04 24.37
N GLU A 616 6.55 36.50 24.65
CA GLU A 616 6.41 35.21 25.35
C GLU A 616 5.96 34.06 24.43
N LEU A 617 5.36 34.36 23.28
CA LEU A 617 4.64 33.37 22.49
C LEU A 617 4.72 33.61 20.98
N ILE A 618 4.93 32.54 20.22
CA ILE A 618 4.86 32.48 18.76
C ILE A 618 3.68 31.59 18.36
N VAL A 619 2.70 32.14 17.64
CA VAL A 619 1.50 31.42 17.18
C VAL A 619 1.23 31.72 15.71
N ALA A 620 0.97 30.68 14.91
CA ALA A 620 0.30 30.84 13.62
C ALA A 620 -1.21 31.00 13.85
N GLN A 621 -1.82 32.07 13.37
CA GLN A 621 -3.25 32.32 13.50
C GLN A 621 -4.04 31.30 12.67
N ALA A 622 -5.13 30.80 13.26
CA ALA A 622 -6.10 29.99 12.54
C ALA A 622 -6.92 30.87 11.58
N PRO A 623 -7.48 30.30 10.48
CA PRO A 623 -8.42 31.04 9.64
C PRO A 623 -9.56 31.61 10.50
N ALA A 624 -10.08 32.79 10.12
CA ALA A 624 -10.93 33.71 10.90
C ALA A 624 -12.23 33.16 11.57
N ARG A 625 -12.46 31.84 11.54
CA ARG A 625 -13.59 31.12 12.16
C ARG A 625 -13.21 30.23 13.34
N ALA A 626 -11.96 30.24 13.82
CA ALA A 626 -11.56 29.44 14.97
C ALA A 626 -11.98 30.09 16.30
N THR A 627 -12.67 29.34 17.16
CA THR A 627 -13.20 29.80 18.45
C THR A 627 -12.25 29.58 19.63
N GLN A 628 -11.08 28.96 19.42
CA GLN A 628 -10.08 28.69 20.45
C GLN A 628 -8.78 29.46 20.16
N ALA A 629 -8.20 30.08 21.20
CA ALA A 629 -6.87 30.66 21.12
C ALA A 629 -5.83 29.55 20.87
N GLY A 630 -4.92 29.77 19.90
CA GLY A 630 -3.85 28.82 19.60
C GLY A 630 -2.89 28.68 20.79
N GLN A 631 -2.44 27.45 21.07
CA GLN A 631 -1.49 27.17 22.14
C GLN A 631 -0.09 27.73 21.84
N GLY A 632 0.34 27.66 20.56
CA GLY A 632 1.62 28.21 20.12
C GLY A 632 2.85 27.51 20.68
N LEU A 633 3.99 28.16 20.47
CA LEU A 633 5.27 27.83 21.08
C LEU A 633 5.69 28.97 21.99
N ALA A 634 6.07 28.63 23.24
CA ALA A 634 6.68 29.60 24.14
C ALA A 634 8.00 30.09 23.53
N ARG A 635 8.16 31.42 23.43
CA ARG A 635 9.37 31.99 22.86
C ARG A 635 10.54 31.68 23.81
N PRO A 636 11.61 31.02 23.32
CA PRO A 636 12.78 30.76 24.14
C PRO A 636 13.43 32.08 24.54
N HIS A 637 13.83 32.17 25.81
CA HIS A 637 14.65 33.27 26.29
C HIS A 637 16.10 32.82 26.14
N TRP A 638 16.81 33.44 25.21
CA TRP A 638 18.22 33.17 24.96
C TRP A 638 19.06 34.35 25.44
N ASP A 639 20.12 34.02 26.16
CA ASP A 639 21.18 34.97 26.45
C ASP A 639 22.15 35.03 25.27
N MET A 640 22.49 36.25 24.83
CA MET A 640 23.30 36.47 23.63
C MET A 640 24.74 35.96 23.81
N GLU A 641 25.30 36.14 25.01
CA GLU A 641 26.66 35.73 25.34
C GLU A 641 26.76 34.20 25.46
N GLU A 642 25.84 33.57 26.19
CA GLU A 642 25.78 32.10 26.29
C GLU A 642 25.61 31.43 24.92
N LEU A 643 24.76 32.01 24.06
CA LEU A 643 24.54 31.51 22.71
C LEU A 643 25.78 31.71 21.83
N GLY A 644 26.49 32.84 21.98
CA GLY A 644 27.77 33.11 21.33
C GLY A 644 28.86 32.11 21.74
N GLN A 645 29.00 31.83 23.02
CA GLN A 645 29.92 30.81 23.54
C GLN A 645 29.57 29.40 23.03
N CYS A 646 28.28 29.06 22.96
CA CYS A 646 27.82 27.80 22.38
C CYS A 646 28.16 27.71 20.89
N LEU A 647 27.88 28.76 20.12
CA LEU A 647 28.19 28.82 18.70
C LEU A 647 29.70 28.69 18.45
N LEU A 648 30.55 29.37 19.23
CA LEU A 648 32.00 29.28 19.10
C LEU A 648 32.49 27.83 19.25
N ARG A 649 31.97 27.08 20.23
CA ARG A 649 32.31 25.66 20.41
C ARG A 649 31.91 24.79 19.21
N GLU A 650 30.72 25.01 18.66
CA GLU A 650 30.24 24.28 17.47
C GLU A 650 31.11 24.60 16.24
N LEU A 651 31.44 25.88 16.03
CA LEU A 651 32.32 26.33 14.94
C LEU A 651 33.72 25.74 15.04
N GLN A 652 34.33 25.76 16.23
CA GLN A 652 35.65 25.15 16.48
C GLN A 652 35.64 23.65 16.18
N THR A 653 34.58 22.95 16.61
CA THR A 653 34.41 21.52 16.35
C THR A 653 34.28 21.23 14.86
N TRP A 654 33.48 22.02 14.14
CA TRP A 654 33.30 21.93 12.69
C TRP A 654 34.61 22.20 11.93
N ASN A 655 35.28 23.32 12.23
CA ASN A 655 36.52 23.74 11.56
C ASN A 655 37.64 22.71 11.78
N ALA A 656 37.77 22.17 13.00
CA ALA A 656 38.74 21.11 13.29
C ALA A 656 38.46 19.82 12.51
N TRP A 657 37.19 19.45 12.34
CA TRP A 657 36.83 18.30 11.49
C TRP A 657 37.20 18.55 10.03
N TRP A 658 36.83 19.70 9.47
CA TRP A 658 37.10 20.01 8.07
C TRP A 658 38.61 20.12 7.76
N ALA A 659 39.40 20.68 8.68
CA ALA A 659 40.86 20.72 8.56
C ALA A 659 41.47 19.31 8.43
N ARG A 660 40.99 18.34 9.23
CA ARG A 660 41.42 16.93 9.13
C ARG A 660 41.04 16.30 7.79
N CYS A 661 39.83 16.56 7.30
CA CYS A 661 39.40 16.07 5.99
C CYS A 661 40.25 16.65 4.84
N ARG A 662 40.56 17.95 4.88
CA ARG A 662 41.44 18.60 3.87
C ARG A 662 42.85 18.03 3.87
N ALA A 663 43.44 17.81 5.05
CA ALA A 663 44.78 17.23 5.17
C ALA A 663 44.85 15.81 4.58
N HIS A 664 43.87 14.96 4.90
CA HIS A 664 43.80 13.59 4.37
C HIS A 664 43.68 13.55 2.83
N MET A 665 42.90 14.49 2.24
CA MET A 665 42.77 14.59 0.78
C MET A 665 44.07 15.07 0.09
N GLN A 666 44.86 15.92 0.76
CA GLN A 666 46.15 16.37 0.23
C GLN A 666 47.20 15.26 0.28
N ASP A 667 47.21 14.45 1.33
CA ASP A 667 48.14 13.31 1.47
C ASP A 667 47.87 12.19 0.44
N GLU A 668 46.61 11.93 0.08
CA GLU A 668 46.26 10.95 -0.99
C GLU A 668 46.69 11.44 -2.38
N LEU A 669 46.49 12.73 -2.69
CA LEU A 669 46.95 13.33 -3.96
C LEU A 669 48.47 13.32 -4.11
N ILE A 670 49.21 13.49 -3.02
CA ILE A 670 50.67 13.41 -3.01
C ILE A 670 51.13 11.95 -3.19
N GLY A 671 50.46 10.98 -2.55
CA GLY A 671 50.74 9.56 -2.71
C GLY A 671 50.49 9.03 -4.13
N GLU A 672 49.38 9.40 -4.77
CA GLU A 672 49.08 9.03 -6.17
C GLU A 672 50.05 9.69 -7.16
N ALA A 673 50.47 10.94 -6.90
CA ALA A 673 51.47 11.64 -7.71
C ALA A 673 52.87 11.01 -7.58
N GLU A 674 53.23 10.52 -6.39
CA GLU A 674 54.47 9.78 -6.16
C GLU A 674 54.43 8.41 -6.84
N GLU A 675 53.33 7.64 -6.75
CA GLU A 675 53.18 6.36 -7.47
C GLU A 675 53.23 6.53 -9.00
N MET A 676 52.64 7.60 -9.56
CA MET A 676 52.73 7.92 -10.99
C MET A 676 54.11 8.45 -11.43
N MET A 677 54.96 8.91 -10.51
CA MET A 677 56.37 9.23 -10.82
C MET A 677 57.30 8.01 -10.71
N PHE A 678 56.88 6.94 -10.07
CA PHE A 678 57.63 5.68 -9.94
C PHE A 678 57.29 4.62 -10.99
N LEU A 679 56.26 4.84 -11.82
CA LEU A 679 55.92 4.09 -13.05
C LEU A 679 56.49 4.79 -14.28
#